data_AF-A0A3R9V197-F1
#
_entry.id   AF-A0A3R9V197-F1
#
_cell.length_a   1.000
_cell.length_b   1.000
_cell.length_c   1.000
_cell.angle_alpha   90.00
_cell.angle_beta   90.00
_cell.angle_gamma   90.00
#
_symmetry.space_group_name_H-M   'P 1'
#
loop_
_entity.id
_entity.type
_entity.pdbx_description
1 polymer ?
#
loop_
_entity_poly.entity_id
_entity_poly.type
_entity_poly.pdbx_seq_one_letter_code
_entity_poly.pdbx_strand_id
1 'polypeptide(L)'
;MVRKSSYPSRHASTRSAPTRASLTRGRPMPDISQRCSTPLPEAGGRPRRDRPLRGLAALAALAVALTTAAGLDARAAEAAPAGTTVAVGQRAAAIPDLTAANRRAPIPGLPDWSKAGYRGGAPLPGAAEAHPDAACHLTATDLAARFGVRADGSDAATGLQQAVDTIRTTCTPSAGYTKLSSITLPAGRILVSRQLSLDADYMVLRGAGTGRTTLAFRPDADTRYDTLTADGSDWDEDGMTHGAGKGGWTWPGRGLLRVQTREVSPKYASDHASAPAKRKDLFEGSVNQHWASGVPLREGSPIGSTQIRLAANTDMNRFKAGAHLWVGAANTAKFYRQQTITDPSTYVNLHMRQQIFQIAAVDSAGKNLTLDKPLEYDLPLNSTSDGSAAIGGTVYPSRVTPLKVVQGVGIEDLDITQELDGMPRLGGGTYDVTSADAKANFGNIAPEYAQHGIVLKWAANVWIRRVATRMTGSHAIVTENAKNVQVQESSFDGSWNKGKGGNGYFRGSRVWDSLYAYNTSRNLRHFTFQWSASGNVALGNDFDSDLNLHGGWERRNLFEGNRAAVPFEHSSKNCRANCGEEGGGGPDDSTWWPIWWGAGPKAVKWSGATGPQNVFYGNDLGKQTTAGGAYQPYYPDRLRLYQLGSSAADPSAYEHLAANGSPIPDWAGRETLDYGKAPHAGVNASRTDASGSLFLKSTGTPPGPGDPQTPPTPVSAGKPATASSVESAGFGAGLAVDGDAGTRWASQEDVDPQWIRIDLGARHTLSRVKLDWEAAYGTAYRIQTSDDGTEWTDIHATSAGDGGVDDLTVSGTGRYVRMYGTARGTPYGYSLHEFAVYGSPAPDNGGGTGPVVDVATTAQLQSALAAAQPGQTIRLAAGEYRGAFVIRRAGTAAAPITLTGPANAVLVNDGPSGTAPSCPAPTAGWDSGYGLWLYDAPYWKLAGFTVKDSKKGVVLDNSHHVTLDGLAVHHVEDEAVHFRRSSSDGVIRNSTITHTGLVQPGYGEAVYVGSAGSNWACHGNTGGVDRSDRVQVLDNRIGPNVTAEHIDVKEGTADGVIRGNTFDGTGISGQNSADSWVDAKGTGYLIENNTGMFAPPGTFANGYETHNPSTTPSFPNGCGNVWRGNTSDLGGVGAYAIKITSTSKCAAAPNVVHAGNTVTNAVSGLTNVPVTP
;
A
#
# COMPACT_ATOMS: atom_id res chain seq x y z
N MET A 1 -29.83 -21.24 -45.57
CA MET A 1 -30.44 -20.25 -44.66
C MET A 1 -30.74 -20.94 -43.34
N VAL A 2 -30.33 -20.40 -42.20
CA VAL A 2 -30.64 -20.93 -40.84
C VAL A 2 -31.10 -19.76 -39.98
N ARG A 3 -32.13 -19.94 -39.15
CA ARG A 3 -32.74 -18.86 -38.36
C ARG A 3 -31.90 -18.49 -37.13
N LYS A 4 -32.03 -17.23 -36.70
CA LYS A 4 -31.41 -16.67 -35.49
C LYS A 4 -31.94 -17.37 -34.23
N SER A 5 -31.09 -17.62 -33.25
CA SER A 5 -31.50 -17.69 -31.84
C SER A 5 -31.15 -16.36 -31.17
N SER A 6 -32.15 -15.59 -30.78
CA SER A 6 -32.01 -14.40 -29.93
C SER A 6 -32.11 -14.79 -28.46
N TYR A 7 -31.54 -13.96 -27.57
CA TYR A 7 -31.78 -14.07 -26.13
C TYR A 7 -33.29 -13.93 -25.82
N PRO A 8 -33.82 -14.63 -24.80
CA PRO A 8 -35.19 -14.43 -24.34
C PRO A 8 -35.28 -13.17 -23.47
N SER A 9 -35.76 -12.07 -24.05
CA SER A 9 -36.20 -10.88 -23.31
C SER A 9 -37.29 -11.27 -22.29
N ARG A 10 -37.14 -10.89 -21.01
CA ARG A 10 -38.14 -11.20 -19.98
C ARG A 10 -39.40 -10.36 -20.19
N HIS A 11 -40.56 -11.02 -20.33
CA HIS A 11 -41.85 -10.35 -20.38
C HIS A 11 -42.23 -9.77 -19.01
N ALA A 12 -42.72 -8.52 -19.00
CA ALA A 12 -43.48 -7.98 -17.87
C ALA A 12 -44.90 -8.56 -17.87
N SER A 13 -45.37 -9.02 -16.71
CA SER A 13 -46.73 -9.54 -16.53
C SER A 13 -47.71 -8.42 -16.18
N THR A 14 -48.73 -8.21 -16.99
CA THR A 14 -49.74 -7.18 -16.78
C THR A 14 -50.74 -7.56 -15.69
N ARG A 15 -50.91 -6.72 -14.66
CA ARG A 15 -52.13 -6.64 -13.85
C ARG A 15 -52.69 -5.21 -13.87
N SER A 16 -53.98 -5.08 -13.56
CA SER A 16 -54.84 -4.01 -14.06
C SER A 16 -55.52 -3.17 -12.98
N ALA A 17 -55.84 -1.92 -13.34
CA ALA A 17 -56.90 -1.06 -12.78
C ALA A 17 -56.64 -0.42 -11.38
N PRO A 18 -57.32 0.70 -11.01
CA PRO A 18 -57.92 1.76 -11.85
C PRO A 18 -57.76 3.23 -11.34
N THR A 19 -57.89 4.19 -12.28
CA THR A 19 -58.47 5.55 -12.16
C THR A 19 -58.34 6.41 -10.87
N ARG A 20 -57.83 7.65 -11.01
CA ARG A 20 -58.67 8.88 -11.06
C ARG A 20 -57.90 10.20 -11.39
N ALA A 21 -58.59 11.06 -12.18
CA ALA A 21 -58.72 12.53 -12.07
C ALA A 21 -57.47 13.39 -11.67
N SER A 22 -56.84 14.17 -12.57
CA SER A 22 -57.19 15.56 -13.02
C SER A 22 -56.76 16.67 -12.03
N LEU A 23 -56.22 17.84 -12.43
CA LEU A 23 -56.73 18.84 -13.40
C LEU A 23 -55.64 19.80 -13.96
N THR A 24 -55.96 20.43 -15.11
CA THR A 24 -55.56 21.75 -15.70
C THR A 24 -54.66 22.76 -14.95
N ARG A 25 -53.99 23.78 -15.55
CA ARG A 25 -53.64 24.26 -16.93
C ARG A 25 -52.71 25.49 -16.76
N GLY A 26 -51.82 25.83 -17.71
CA GLY A 26 -51.12 27.14 -17.71
C GLY A 26 -50.16 27.40 -18.90
N ARG A 27 -50.31 28.55 -19.57
CA ARG A 27 -49.55 29.10 -20.72
C ARG A 27 -49.76 30.63 -20.72
N PRO A 28 -49.00 31.50 -21.46
CA PRO A 28 -47.69 31.36 -22.11
C PRO A 28 -46.74 32.61 -21.97
N MET A 29 -45.61 32.61 -22.70
CA MET A 29 -44.88 33.69 -23.46
C MET A 29 -45.38 35.17 -23.42
N PRO A 30 -44.52 36.22 -23.67
CA PRO A 30 -43.57 36.30 -24.81
C PRO A 30 -42.24 37.12 -24.65
N ASP A 31 -41.60 37.40 -25.80
CA ASP A 31 -40.23 37.91 -26.11
C ASP A 31 -40.20 39.37 -26.67
N ILE A 32 -39.01 40.02 -26.74
CA ILE A 32 -38.60 41.25 -27.49
C ILE A 32 -37.05 41.44 -27.29
N SER A 33 -36.11 41.38 -28.25
CA SER A 33 -35.78 42.22 -29.45
C SER A 33 -35.09 43.59 -29.15
N GLN A 34 -34.11 44.18 -29.89
CA GLN A 34 -33.28 43.80 -31.07
C GLN A 34 -32.21 44.91 -31.44
N ARG A 35 -31.03 44.56 -32.03
CA ARG A 35 -30.20 45.33 -33.05
C ARG A 35 -29.47 46.67 -32.64
N CYS A 36 -28.48 47.28 -33.35
CA CYS A 36 -27.57 46.96 -34.51
C CYS A 36 -26.36 47.97 -34.72
N SER A 37 -25.36 47.60 -35.57
CA SER A 37 -24.47 48.45 -36.45
C SER A 37 -23.06 48.98 -36.01
N THR A 38 -22.22 49.38 -37.00
CA THR A 38 -20.72 49.59 -37.02
C THR A 38 -20.32 50.81 -37.94
N PRO A 39 -19.05 51.19 -38.39
CA PRO A 39 -17.74 50.49 -38.53
C PRO A 39 -16.39 51.28 -38.23
N LEU A 40 -15.56 51.63 -39.26
CA LEU A 40 -14.11 52.05 -39.29
C LEU A 40 -13.90 53.32 -40.19
N PRO A 41 -12.69 53.96 -40.47
CA PRO A 41 -11.27 53.46 -40.46
C PRO A 41 -10.05 54.43 -40.16
N GLU A 42 -8.81 53.86 -40.05
CA GLU A 42 -7.43 54.34 -40.47
C GLU A 42 -6.81 55.73 -40.07
N ALA A 43 -5.49 56.07 -40.25
CA ALA A 43 -4.16 55.38 -40.18
C ALA A 43 -2.93 56.35 -40.39
N GLY A 44 -1.68 55.94 -40.02
CA GLY A 44 -0.39 56.44 -40.61
C GLY A 44 0.72 57.07 -39.71
N GLY A 45 2.02 56.76 -39.94
CA GLY A 45 3.20 57.56 -39.42
C GLY A 45 4.54 56.85 -39.08
N ARG A 46 5.69 57.42 -39.51
CA ARG A 46 7.15 57.18 -39.16
C ARG A 46 7.96 58.48 -39.52
N PRO A 47 9.30 58.73 -39.31
CA PRO A 47 10.44 57.85 -38.93
C PRO A 47 11.66 58.42 -38.06
N ARG A 48 12.59 57.52 -37.65
CA ARG A 48 14.11 57.61 -37.65
C ARG A 48 14.97 58.57 -36.75
N ARG A 49 16.22 58.09 -36.46
CA ARG A 49 17.51 58.75 -36.02
C ARG A 49 17.67 59.15 -34.53
N ASP A 50 18.87 59.22 -33.90
CA ASP A 50 20.25 58.74 -34.20
C ASP A 50 21.09 58.54 -32.88
N ARG A 51 22.37 58.11 -32.94
CA ARG A 51 23.36 57.91 -31.80
C ARG A 51 24.24 59.19 -31.56
N PRO A 52 25.46 59.23 -30.93
CA PRO A 52 26.32 58.27 -30.17
C PRO A 52 27.15 58.85 -28.94
N LEU A 53 28.20 58.09 -28.49
CA LEU A 53 29.37 58.46 -27.62
C LEU A 53 29.12 58.42 -26.09
N ARG A 54 30.04 58.05 -25.16
CA ARG A 54 31.44 57.50 -25.10
C ARG A 54 31.66 56.91 -23.66
N GLY A 55 32.73 56.22 -23.22
CA GLY A 55 33.98 55.71 -23.82
C GLY A 55 35.19 55.77 -22.83
N LEU A 56 36.20 54.87 -22.96
CA LEU A 56 37.49 54.75 -22.18
C LEU A 56 37.38 54.10 -20.76
N ALA A 57 38.39 53.38 -20.20
CA ALA A 57 39.65 52.81 -20.72
C ALA A 57 40.17 51.63 -19.84
N ALA A 58 41.20 50.91 -20.32
CA ALA A 58 41.76 49.66 -19.78
C ALA A 58 43.01 49.81 -18.87
N LEU A 59 43.37 48.73 -18.14
CA LEU A 59 44.70 48.32 -17.63
C LEU A 59 44.56 46.85 -17.15
N ALA A 60 45.23 45.85 -17.76
CA ALA A 60 46.58 45.35 -17.45
C ALA A 60 46.76 44.91 -15.96
N ALA A 61 46.83 43.63 -15.56
CA ALA A 61 47.52 42.40 -16.04
C ALA A 61 48.85 42.11 -15.31
N LEU A 62 48.95 40.94 -14.68
CA LEU A 62 50.21 40.24 -14.38
C LEU A 62 49.96 38.74 -14.22
N ALA A 63 50.94 37.91 -14.57
CA ALA A 63 50.91 36.46 -14.40
C ALA A 63 52.32 35.95 -14.03
N VAL A 64 52.38 34.88 -13.22
CA VAL A 64 53.60 34.12 -12.94
C VAL A 64 53.24 32.64 -12.93
N ALA A 65 54.07 31.80 -13.54
CA ALA A 65 53.94 30.34 -13.56
C ALA A 65 55.34 29.72 -13.59
N LEU A 66 55.52 28.54 -12.98
CA LEU A 66 56.58 27.54 -13.19
C LEU A 66 56.05 26.25 -12.50
N THR A 67 55.76 25.13 -13.17
CA THR A 67 56.67 24.04 -13.64
C THR A 67 57.48 23.37 -12.51
N THR A 68 57.67 22.04 -12.41
CA THR A 68 57.28 20.88 -13.25
C THR A 68 57.61 19.56 -12.52
N ALA A 69 56.89 18.48 -12.80
CA ALA A 69 57.41 17.09 -12.74
C ALA A 69 56.56 16.19 -13.65
N ALA A 70 57.18 15.23 -14.37
CA ALA A 70 56.51 14.35 -15.32
C ALA A 70 57.25 13.00 -15.48
N GLY A 71 56.51 11.98 -15.95
CA GLY A 71 56.95 10.59 -16.13
C GLY A 71 55.91 9.62 -15.51
N LEU A 72 55.50 8.51 -16.14
CA LEU A 72 56.07 7.79 -17.30
C LEU A 72 55.01 7.34 -18.33
N ASP A 73 55.50 6.84 -19.46
CA ASP A 73 54.85 6.57 -20.74
C ASP A 73 53.76 5.47 -20.82
N ALA A 74 53.08 5.48 -21.98
CA ALA A 74 52.53 4.34 -22.72
C ALA A 74 51.27 3.63 -22.15
N ARG A 75 50.35 3.10 -22.97
CA ARG A 75 50.18 3.03 -24.45
C ARG A 75 48.69 2.86 -24.77
N ALA A 76 48.26 3.10 -26.02
CA ALA A 76 46.89 2.84 -26.46
C ALA A 76 46.76 1.52 -27.24
N ALA A 77 45.81 0.66 -26.86
CA ALA A 77 45.04 -0.24 -27.74
C ALA A 77 43.95 -1.02 -26.96
N GLU A 78 42.82 -1.24 -27.65
CA GLU A 78 41.74 -2.22 -27.46
C GLU A 78 41.72 -3.17 -26.23
N ALA A 79 40.68 -3.05 -25.39
CA ALA A 79 39.73 -4.14 -25.08
C ALA A 79 38.58 -3.61 -24.19
N ALA A 80 37.32 -3.90 -24.54
CA ALA A 80 36.16 -3.60 -23.71
C ALA A 80 35.47 -4.90 -23.22
N PRO A 81 35.67 -5.34 -21.97
CA PRO A 81 34.89 -6.41 -21.37
C PRO A 81 33.51 -5.91 -20.96
N ALA A 82 32.48 -6.76 -21.08
CA ALA A 82 31.11 -6.38 -20.81
C ALA A 82 30.72 -6.50 -19.32
N GLY A 83 29.92 -5.54 -18.85
CA GLY A 83 28.83 -5.80 -17.91
C GLY A 83 29.14 -5.87 -16.42
N THR A 84 28.75 -4.81 -15.71
CA THR A 84 28.06 -4.96 -14.42
C THR A 84 26.92 -3.95 -14.34
N THR A 85 25.68 -4.45 -14.35
CA THR A 85 24.46 -3.63 -14.26
C THR A 85 24.34 -2.98 -12.88
N VAL A 86 24.17 -1.65 -12.84
CA VAL A 86 23.86 -0.94 -11.59
C VAL A 86 22.48 -1.39 -11.09
N ALA A 87 22.45 -2.03 -9.92
CA ALA A 87 21.23 -2.52 -9.32
C ALA A 87 20.44 -1.37 -8.66
N VAL A 88 19.25 -1.07 -9.19
CA VAL A 88 18.31 -0.13 -8.56
C VAL A 88 17.69 -0.79 -7.32
N GLY A 89 17.76 -0.13 -6.16
CA GLY A 89 17.36 -0.74 -4.89
C GLY A 89 16.97 0.25 -3.80
N GLN A 90 15.78 0.84 -3.90
CA GLN A 90 14.96 1.07 -2.70
C GLN A 90 13.98 -0.10 -2.58
N ARG A 91 14.06 -0.85 -1.48
CA ARG A 91 13.03 -1.82 -1.09
C ARG A 91 12.11 -1.16 -0.06
N ALA A 92 10.81 -1.38 -0.18
CA ALA A 92 9.90 -1.32 0.97
C ALA A 92 10.32 -2.36 2.03
N ALA A 93 9.62 -2.42 3.18
CA ALA A 93 9.77 -3.55 4.11
C ALA A 93 9.65 -4.86 3.31
N ALA A 94 10.74 -5.62 3.26
CA ALA A 94 11.00 -6.47 2.11
C ALA A 94 10.00 -7.64 2.06
N ILE A 95 9.06 -7.58 1.11
CA ILE A 95 8.12 -8.68 0.90
C ILE A 95 8.89 -9.98 0.65
N PRO A 96 8.40 -11.13 1.15
CA PRO A 96 9.07 -12.41 0.98
C PRO A 96 9.36 -12.73 -0.48
N ASP A 97 10.33 -13.61 -0.70
CA ASP A 97 10.60 -14.13 -2.05
C ASP A 97 9.31 -14.77 -2.61
N LEU A 98 8.75 -14.16 -3.66
CA LEU A 98 7.56 -14.63 -4.36
C LEU A 98 7.90 -15.53 -5.55
N THR A 99 9.15 -15.98 -5.70
CA THR A 99 9.56 -16.91 -6.76
C THR A 99 9.45 -18.37 -6.34
N ALA A 100 9.62 -19.26 -7.31
CA ALA A 100 9.67 -20.72 -7.13
C ALA A 100 10.73 -21.18 -6.11
N ALA A 101 11.79 -20.39 -5.86
CA ALA A 101 12.81 -20.72 -4.86
C ALA A 101 12.24 -20.79 -3.43
N ASN A 102 11.23 -19.98 -3.11
CA ASN A 102 10.54 -19.97 -1.81
C ASN A 102 9.15 -20.63 -1.84
N ARG A 103 8.73 -21.31 -2.91
CA ARG A 103 7.45 -22.05 -2.93
C ARG A 103 7.51 -23.32 -2.08
N ARG A 104 6.50 -23.55 -1.23
CA ARG A 104 6.34 -24.82 -0.51
C ARG A 104 6.04 -25.96 -1.51
N ALA A 105 6.49 -27.16 -1.19
CA ALA A 105 6.20 -28.35 -2.01
C ALA A 105 4.70 -28.70 -1.95
N PRO A 106 4.11 -29.30 -2.99
CA PRO A 106 2.68 -29.63 -3.03
C PRO A 106 2.26 -30.49 -1.82
N ILE A 107 1.24 -30.02 -1.09
CA ILE A 107 0.79 -30.64 0.15
C ILE A 107 -0.24 -31.75 -0.19
N PRO A 108 -0.04 -33.02 0.23
CA PRO A 108 -1.00 -34.08 -0.04
C PRO A 108 -2.43 -33.73 0.41
N GLY A 109 -3.40 -33.96 -0.47
CA GLY A 109 -4.82 -33.67 -0.23
C GLY A 109 -5.24 -32.19 -0.36
N LEU A 110 -4.32 -31.29 -0.73
CA LEU A 110 -4.62 -29.89 -1.10
C LEU A 110 -4.31 -29.65 -2.59
N PRO A 111 -4.82 -28.57 -3.20
CA PRO A 111 -4.38 -28.13 -4.51
C PRO A 111 -2.88 -27.81 -4.56
N ASP A 112 -2.23 -28.13 -5.68
CA ASP A 112 -0.89 -27.60 -5.98
C ASP A 112 -1.00 -26.12 -6.42
N TRP A 113 -0.55 -25.21 -5.55
CA TRP A 113 -0.41 -23.78 -5.83
C TRP A 113 1.01 -23.37 -6.19
N SER A 114 2.00 -24.28 -6.21
CA SER A 114 3.42 -23.91 -6.35
C SER A 114 3.72 -23.09 -7.60
N LYS A 115 2.90 -23.26 -8.65
CA LYS A 115 2.99 -22.57 -9.95
C LYS A 115 2.09 -21.33 -10.07
N ALA A 116 1.53 -20.81 -8.98
CA ALA A 116 0.76 -19.57 -9.03
C ALA A 116 1.67 -18.34 -9.26
N GLY A 117 1.24 -17.44 -10.14
CA GLY A 117 1.92 -16.19 -10.46
C GLY A 117 2.62 -16.19 -11.82
N TYR A 118 3.44 -15.17 -12.05
CA TYR A 118 4.08 -14.91 -13.35
C TYR A 118 4.91 -16.10 -13.81
N ARG A 119 4.61 -16.64 -15.00
CA ARG A 119 5.31 -17.78 -15.64
C ARG A 119 5.50 -19.02 -14.73
N GLY A 120 4.60 -19.25 -13.76
CA GLY A 120 4.74 -20.36 -12.83
C GLY A 120 5.55 -20.06 -11.56
N GLY A 121 5.68 -18.78 -11.18
CA GLY A 121 6.53 -18.34 -10.07
C GLY A 121 7.96 -17.97 -10.51
N ALA A 122 8.17 -17.54 -11.76
CA ALA A 122 9.44 -16.95 -12.17
C ALA A 122 9.63 -15.56 -11.51
N PRO A 123 10.88 -15.06 -11.40
CA PRO A 123 11.13 -13.65 -11.09
C PRO A 123 10.35 -12.73 -12.03
N LEU A 124 9.82 -11.62 -11.49
CA LEU A 124 9.28 -10.54 -12.32
C LEU A 124 10.45 -9.83 -13.04
N PRO A 125 10.30 -9.46 -14.33
CA PRO A 125 11.38 -8.86 -15.10
C PRO A 125 11.99 -7.61 -14.47
N GLY A 126 13.28 -7.41 -14.72
CA GLY A 126 14.07 -6.25 -14.33
C GLY A 126 14.83 -5.67 -15.53
N ALA A 127 16.05 -5.18 -15.28
CA ALA A 127 16.92 -4.65 -16.33
C ALA A 127 17.65 -5.74 -17.14
N ALA A 128 17.76 -6.97 -16.61
CA ALA A 128 18.47 -8.07 -17.26
C ALA A 128 17.71 -8.63 -18.47
N GLU A 129 16.38 -8.55 -18.45
CA GLU A 129 15.50 -9.00 -19.52
C GLU A 129 15.16 -7.89 -20.53
N ALA A 130 15.84 -6.75 -20.53
CA ALA A 130 15.62 -5.67 -21.49
C ALA A 130 15.91 -6.10 -22.93
N HIS A 131 15.23 -5.48 -23.91
CA HIS A 131 15.52 -5.70 -25.32
C HIS A 131 16.90 -5.10 -25.68
N PRO A 132 17.72 -5.76 -26.51
CA PRO A 132 19.06 -5.26 -26.84
C PRO A 132 19.07 -4.06 -27.81
N ASP A 133 17.94 -3.76 -28.48
CA ASP A 133 17.81 -2.60 -29.37
C ASP A 133 17.22 -1.39 -28.62
N ALA A 134 17.99 -0.30 -28.56
CA ALA A 134 17.57 0.96 -27.95
C ALA A 134 16.29 1.55 -28.59
N ALA A 135 16.00 1.26 -29.86
CA ALA A 135 14.77 1.69 -30.51
C ALA A 135 13.50 1.12 -29.85
N CYS A 136 13.63 0.02 -29.09
CA CYS A 136 12.57 -0.65 -28.35
C CYS A 136 12.41 -0.16 -26.90
N HIS A 137 13.12 0.91 -26.52
CA HIS A 137 13.07 1.55 -25.21
C HIS A 137 12.64 3.01 -25.36
N LEU A 138 11.33 3.25 -25.45
CA LEU A 138 10.76 4.59 -25.60
C LEU A 138 10.82 5.33 -24.26
N THR A 139 11.71 6.31 -24.16
CA THR A 139 11.85 7.18 -22.98
C THR A 139 10.74 8.24 -22.92
N ALA A 140 10.61 8.94 -21.79
CA ALA A 140 9.74 10.12 -21.69
C ALA A 140 10.08 11.19 -22.75
N THR A 141 11.36 11.32 -23.11
CA THR A 141 11.84 12.22 -24.17
C THR A 141 11.40 11.75 -25.56
N ASP A 142 11.48 10.44 -25.85
CA ASP A 142 10.94 9.86 -27.09
C ASP A 142 9.43 10.08 -27.19
N LEU A 143 8.70 9.84 -26.10
CA LEU A 143 7.26 10.03 -25.99
C LEU A 143 6.87 11.49 -26.31
N ALA A 144 7.55 12.47 -25.73
CA ALA A 144 7.31 13.88 -26.02
C ALA A 144 7.71 14.30 -27.44
N ALA A 145 8.86 13.83 -27.93
CA ALA A 145 9.43 14.28 -29.21
C ALA A 145 8.82 13.60 -30.45
N ARG A 146 8.52 12.30 -30.37
CA ARG A 146 8.06 11.47 -31.50
C ARG A 146 6.55 11.26 -31.51
N PHE A 147 5.92 11.28 -30.34
CA PHE A 147 4.50 10.94 -30.16
C PHE A 147 3.66 12.07 -29.52
N GLY A 148 4.29 13.19 -29.14
CA GLY A 148 3.62 14.33 -28.53
C GLY A 148 3.09 14.11 -27.11
N VAL A 149 3.43 12.99 -26.47
CA VAL A 149 2.95 12.59 -25.13
C VAL A 149 3.67 13.40 -24.06
N ARG A 150 2.91 14.18 -23.28
CA ARG A 150 3.42 15.06 -22.22
C ARG A 150 2.48 15.04 -21.02
N ALA A 151 2.94 15.59 -19.90
CA ALA A 151 2.15 15.83 -18.69
C ALA A 151 1.69 17.31 -18.61
N ASP A 152 1.28 17.87 -19.75
CA ASP A 152 0.92 19.28 -19.94
C ASP A 152 -0.60 19.52 -19.97
N GLY A 153 -1.40 18.50 -19.59
CA GLY A 153 -2.85 18.53 -19.64
C GLY A 153 -3.46 18.24 -21.02
N SER A 154 -2.68 18.06 -22.08
CA SER A 154 -3.19 17.63 -23.39
C SER A 154 -3.57 16.15 -23.43
N ASP A 155 -4.50 15.76 -24.31
CA ASP A 155 -4.92 14.36 -24.47
C ASP A 155 -3.83 13.53 -25.17
N ALA A 156 -3.05 12.81 -24.37
CA ALA A 156 -1.98 11.94 -24.82
C ALA A 156 -2.46 10.61 -25.42
N ALA A 157 -3.76 10.29 -25.42
CA ALA A 157 -4.27 8.97 -25.78
C ALA A 157 -3.86 8.49 -27.19
N THR A 158 -3.76 9.42 -28.14
CA THR A 158 -3.33 9.11 -29.52
C THR A 158 -1.83 8.83 -29.60
N GLY A 159 -1.00 9.65 -28.96
CA GLY A 159 0.44 9.46 -28.91
C GLY A 159 0.85 8.19 -28.16
N LEU A 160 0.23 7.92 -27.01
CA LEU A 160 0.47 6.69 -26.24
C LEU A 160 0.09 5.44 -27.03
N GLN A 161 -1.03 5.46 -27.76
CA GLN A 161 -1.36 4.34 -28.64
C GLN A 161 -0.35 4.19 -29.78
N GLN A 162 0.08 5.29 -30.42
CA GLN A 162 1.11 5.24 -31.47
C GLN A 162 2.46 4.68 -30.97
N ALA A 163 2.83 4.96 -29.72
CA ALA A 163 4.01 4.38 -29.08
C ALA A 163 3.89 2.85 -28.91
N VAL A 164 2.75 2.35 -28.43
CA VAL A 164 2.48 0.90 -28.35
C VAL A 164 2.41 0.26 -29.74
N ASP A 165 1.76 0.90 -30.70
CA ASP A 165 1.65 0.42 -32.09
C ASP A 165 3.04 0.33 -32.76
N THR A 166 3.96 1.24 -32.42
CA THR A 166 5.37 1.17 -32.81
C THR A 166 6.02 -0.08 -32.23
N ILE A 167 6.02 -0.25 -30.91
CA ILE A 167 6.63 -1.42 -30.24
C ILE A 167 6.07 -2.74 -30.77
N ARG A 168 4.74 -2.83 -30.95
CA ARG A 168 4.06 -4.01 -31.50
C ARG A 168 4.50 -4.36 -32.93
N THR A 169 4.88 -3.36 -33.74
CA THR A 169 5.22 -3.57 -35.16
C THR A 169 6.71 -3.71 -35.40
N THR A 170 7.57 -2.98 -34.68
CA THR A 170 9.02 -3.00 -34.88
C THR A 170 9.76 -3.96 -33.93
N CYS A 171 9.29 -4.09 -32.68
CA CYS A 171 10.06 -4.72 -31.60
C CYS A 171 9.52 -6.09 -31.19
N THR A 172 8.20 -6.24 -31.01
CA THR A 172 7.55 -7.51 -30.66
C THR A 172 7.99 -8.71 -31.54
N PRO A 173 8.22 -8.58 -32.86
CA PRO A 173 8.72 -9.70 -33.70
C PRO A 173 10.10 -10.27 -33.30
N SER A 174 10.90 -9.54 -32.53
CA SER A 174 12.23 -9.97 -32.03
C SER A 174 12.30 -10.07 -30.50
N ALA A 175 11.20 -9.75 -29.82
CA ALA A 175 11.09 -9.71 -28.36
C ALA A 175 10.80 -11.09 -27.76
N GLY A 176 10.82 -11.18 -26.43
CA GLY A 176 10.56 -12.42 -25.70
C GLY A 176 10.66 -12.23 -24.19
N TYR A 177 10.47 -13.31 -23.44
CA TYR A 177 10.58 -13.33 -21.96
C TYR A 177 11.98 -12.97 -21.41
N THR A 178 12.98 -12.77 -22.27
CA THR A 178 14.34 -12.29 -21.94
C THR A 178 14.76 -11.09 -22.80
N LYS A 179 13.81 -10.46 -23.52
CA LYS A 179 14.01 -9.32 -24.41
C LYS A 179 12.73 -8.47 -24.45
N LEU A 180 12.43 -7.77 -23.37
CA LEU A 180 11.23 -6.97 -23.22
C LEU A 180 11.48 -5.52 -23.67
N SER A 181 10.57 -5.03 -24.52
CA SER A 181 10.52 -3.62 -24.89
C SER A 181 9.97 -2.78 -23.73
N SER A 182 10.27 -1.48 -23.67
CA SER A 182 9.71 -0.61 -22.63
C SER A 182 9.14 0.70 -23.16
N ILE A 183 8.07 1.15 -22.52
CA ILE A 183 7.54 2.51 -22.63
C ILE A 183 7.61 3.14 -21.25
N THR A 184 8.46 4.16 -21.09
CA THR A 184 8.65 4.89 -19.83
C THR A 184 7.93 6.23 -19.91
N LEU A 185 6.83 6.37 -19.17
CA LEU A 185 6.01 7.57 -19.12
C LEU A 185 6.74 8.74 -18.41
N PRO A 186 6.46 10.00 -18.77
CA PRO A 186 6.92 11.15 -17.99
C PRO A 186 6.31 11.17 -16.58
N ALA A 187 6.97 11.89 -15.67
CA ALA A 187 6.36 12.30 -14.40
C ALA A 187 5.24 13.34 -14.64
N GLY A 188 4.38 13.52 -13.64
CA GLY A 188 3.21 14.42 -13.70
C GLY A 188 1.92 13.73 -14.14
N ARG A 189 0.88 14.55 -14.38
CA ARG A 189 -0.46 14.09 -14.77
C ARG A 189 -0.62 14.07 -16.29
N ILE A 190 -0.77 12.88 -16.85
CA ILE A 190 -0.97 12.63 -18.27
C ILE A 190 -2.47 12.42 -18.50
N LEU A 191 -3.10 13.29 -19.29
CA LEU A 191 -4.52 13.15 -19.63
C LEU A 191 -4.72 12.14 -20.77
N VAL A 192 -5.76 11.31 -20.66
CA VAL A 192 -6.12 10.30 -21.66
C VAL A 192 -7.64 10.32 -21.87
N SER A 193 -8.12 10.51 -23.11
CA SER A 193 -9.56 10.55 -23.43
C SER A 193 -10.20 9.20 -23.72
N ARG A 194 -9.41 8.14 -23.98
CA ARG A 194 -9.88 6.82 -24.40
C ARG A 194 -8.99 5.66 -23.96
N GLN A 195 -9.56 4.45 -23.96
CA GLN A 195 -8.85 3.19 -23.75
C GLN A 195 -7.55 3.10 -24.57
N LEU A 196 -6.47 2.69 -23.90
CA LEU A 196 -5.18 2.32 -24.47
C LEU A 196 -5.09 0.79 -24.55
N SER A 197 -4.88 0.26 -25.74
CA SER A 197 -4.65 -1.16 -25.96
C SER A 197 -3.16 -1.48 -25.85
N LEU A 198 -2.82 -2.22 -24.79
CA LEU A 198 -1.48 -2.76 -24.54
C LEU A 198 -1.38 -4.16 -25.17
N ASP A 199 -1.32 -4.19 -26.50
CA ASP A 199 -1.35 -5.42 -27.31
C ASP A 199 -0.04 -5.73 -28.05
N ALA A 200 1.06 -5.20 -27.52
CA ALA A 200 2.42 -5.63 -27.85
C ALA A 200 2.84 -6.75 -26.87
N ASP A 201 3.11 -7.95 -27.40
CA ASP A 201 3.74 -9.02 -26.61
C ASP A 201 5.14 -8.58 -26.15
N TYR A 202 5.50 -8.95 -24.91
CA TYR A 202 6.81 -8.70 -24.29
C TYR A 202 7.15 -7.21 -24.14
N MET A 203 6.25 -6.43 -23.53
CA MET A 203 6.40 -5.00 -23.30
C MET A 203 6.09 -4.63 -21.84
N VAL A 204 6.91 -3.76 -21.23
CA VAL A 204 6.58 -3.10 -19.95
C VAL A 204 6.18 -1.64 -20.17
N LEU A 205 5.04 -1.24 -19.61
CA LEU A 205 4.65 0.15 -19.42
C LEU A 205 5.02 0.56 -17.99
N ARG A 206 5.90 1.56 -17.84
CA ARG A 206 6.41 2.00 -16.53
C ARG A 206 6.26 3.51 -16.34
N GLY A 207 5.83 3.96 -15.17
CA GLY A 207 5.87 5.38 -14.79
C GLY A 207 7.18 5.80 -14.11
N ALA A 208 7.22 7.03 -13.63
CA ALA A 208 8.31 7.57 -12.84
C ALA A 208 8.28 7.14 -11.37
N GLY A 209 7.31 6.31 -10.96
CA GLY A 209 7.01 5.94 -9.58
C GLY A 209 5.54 6.15 -9.25
N THR A 210 5.02 5.32 -8.34
CA THR A 210 3.74 5.55 -7.68
C THR A 210 3.73 6.95 -7.05
N GLY A 211 2.65 7.71 -7.23
CA GLY A 211 2.55 9.12 -6.85
C GLY A 211 3.36 10.10 -7.71
N ARG A 212 4.15 9.65 -8.70
CA ARG A 212 4.98 10.50 -9.57
C ARG A 212 4.54 10.55 -11.03
N THR A 213 3.87 9.52 -11.55
CA THR A 213 3.18 9.54 -12.85
C THR A 213 1.72 9.17 -12.63
N THR A 214 0.79 10.01 -13.10
CA THR A 214 -0.65 9.73 -13.03
C THR A 214 -1.26 9.71 -14.42
N LEU A 215 -1.79 8.56 -14.84
CA LEU A 215 -2.67 8.45 -16.00
C LEU A 215 -4.10 8.83 -15.58
N ALA A 216 -4.55 10.01 -16.00
CA ALA A 216 -5.88 10.54 -15.70
C ALA A 216 -6.84 10.29 -16.87
N PHE A 217 -7.85 9.45 -16.65
CA PHE A 217 -8.87 9.11 -17.64
C PHE A 217 -10.03 10.11 -17.57
N ARG A 218 -10.34 10.78 -18.69
CA ARG A 218 -11.55 11.60 -18.86
C ARG A 218 -12.29 11.18 -20.14
N PRO A 219 -13.21 10.19 -20.08
CA PRO A 219 -13.85 9.64 -21.26
C PRO A 219 -14.74 10.67 -21.97
N ASP A 220 -14.47 10.95 -23.24
CA ASP A 220 -15.30 11.87 -24.04
C ASP A 220 -16.67 11.27 -24.43
N ALA A 221 -17.46 12.05 -25.19
CA ALA A 221 -18.80 11.68 -25.62
C ALA A 221 -18.86 10.42 -26.53
N ASP A 222 -17.78 10.08 -27.25
CA ASP A 222 -17.68 8.84 -28.02
C ASP A 222 -17.25 7.65 -27.14
N THR A 223 -16.43 7.94 -26.12
CA THR A 223 -15.78 6.94 -25.25
C THR A 223 -16.65 6.54 -24.07
N ARG A 224 -17.53 7.39 -23.56
CA ARG A 224 -18.57 7.02 -22.60
C ARG A 224 -19.57 6.01 -23.18
N TYR A 225 -20.34 5.34 -22.33
CA TYR A 225 -21.47 4.55 -22.78
C TYR A 225 -22.67 5.47 -23.09
N ASP A 226 -23.22 5.36 -24.29
CA ASP A 226 -24.23 6.25 -24.88
C ASP A 226 -25.68 5.73 -24.72
N THR A 227 -25.89 4.63 -23.99
CA THR A 227 -27.23 4.15 -23.61
C THR A 227 -27.14 3.39 -22.28
N LEU A 228 -28.14 3.58 -21.42
CA LEU A 228 -28.30 2.89 -20.15
C LEU A 228 -29.42 1.84 -20.24
N THR A 229 -29.43 0.91 -19.29
CA THR A 229 -30.56 0.01 -19.04
C THR A 229 -31.86 0.80 -18.83
N ALA A 230 -33.01 0.14 -19.06
CA ALA A 230 -34.33 0.80 -18.97
C ALA A 230 -34.70 1.33 -17.56
N ASP A 231 -33.92 0.98 -16.52
CA ASP A 231 -34.02 1.50 -15.16
C ASP A 231 -32.94 2.54 -14.80
N GLY A 232 -32.10 2.93 -15.77
CA GLY A 232 -31.02 3.92 -15.60
C GLY A 232 -29.85 3.47 -14.73
N SER A 233 -29.84 2.21 -14.28
CA SER A 233 -28.91 1.75 -13.24
C SER A 233 -27.54 1.31 -13.73
N ASP A 234 -27.44 0.89 -14.99
CA ASP A 234 -26.24 0.32 -15.62
C ASP A 234 -26.19 0.68 -17.11
N TRP A 235 -25.11 0.37 -17.82
CA TRP A 235 -25.01 0.59 -19.27
C TRP A 235 -25.71 -0.53 -20.08
N ASP A 236 -26.19 -0.22 -21.29
CA ASP A 236 -26.92 -1.18 -22.12
C ASP A 236 -25.97 -2.16 -22.85
N GLU A 237 -25.81 -3.37 -22.29
CA GLU A 237 -25.00 -4.42 -22.91
C GLU A 237 -25.67 -5.09 -24.13
N ASP A 238 -26.98 -4.93 -24.36
CA ASP A 238 -27.79 -5.80 -25.24
C ASP A 238 -27.61 -5.50 -26.75
N GLY A 239 -26.41 -5.73 -27.30
CA GLY A 239 -26.15 -5.70 -28.73
C GLY A 239 -24.71 -5.40 -29.16
N MET A 240 -24.57 -4.88 -30.37
CA MET A 240 -23.29 -4.53 -31.00
C MET A 240 -23.50 -3.47 -32.09
N THR A 241 -23.65 -2.20 -31.70
CA THR A 241 -23.96 -1.10 -32.63
C THR A 241 -23.31 0.19 -32.19
N HIS A 242 -22.51 0.81 -33.07
CA HIS A 242 -22.08 2.19 -32.87
C HIS A 242 -23.25 3.15 -33.15
N GLY A 243 -23.40 4.20 -32.32
CA GLY A 243 -24.50 5.16 -32.39
C GLY A 243 -25.78 4.79 -31.62
N ALA A 244 -25.77 3.71 -30.82
CA ALA A 244 -26.91 3.31 -29.98
C ALA A 244 -26.50 2.55 -28.70
N GLY A 245 -25.36 2.91 -28.09
CA GLY A 245 -24.86 2.40 -26.79
C GLY A 245 -24.39 0.95 -26.70
N LYS A 246 -25.05 0.06 -27.44
CA LYS A 246 -25.04 -1.39 -27.23
C LYS A 246 -23.70 -2.05 -27.51
N GLY A 247 -23.09 -2.58 -26.46
CA GLY A 247 -21.68 -2.99 -26.47
C GLY A 247 -21.31 -4.29 -25.75
N GLY A 248 -22.23 -5.23 -25.49
CA GLY A 248 -21.97 -6.46 -24.69
C GLY A 248 -20.85 -7.39 -25.20
N TRP A 249 -20.26 -7.12 -26.37
CA TRP A 249 -19.04 -7.80 -26.84
C TRP A 249 -17.75 -7.17 -26.29
N THR A 250 -17.80 -5.96 -25.71
CA THR A 250 -16.70 -5.34 -24.96
C THR A 250 -16.44 -5.97 -23.60
N TRP A 251 -17.39 -6.78 -23.08
CA TRP A 251 -17.36 -7.48 -21.79
C TRP A 251 -15.92 -7.82 -21.31
N PRO A 252 -15.49 -7.44 -20.09
CA PRO A 252 -16.27 -6.91 -18.97
C PRO A 252 -16.70 -5.44 -19.11
N GLY A 253 -16.24 -4.74 -20.15
CA GLY A 253 -16.42 -3.30 -20.34
C GLY A 253 -15.13 -2.67 -20.83
N ARG A 254 -15.11 -1.34 -21.01
CA ARG A 254 -13.92 -0.53 -21.32
C ARG A 254 -13.01 -0.38 -20.09
N GLY A 255 -11.72 -0.19 -20.31
CA GLY A 255 -10.81 0.28 -19.27
C GLY A 255 -9.76 1.25 -19.79
N LEU A 256 -9.00 1.89 -18.91
CA LEU A 256 -7.92 2.80 -19.30
C LEU A 256 -6.78 2.04 -19.97
N LEU A 257 -6.30 0.97 -19.34
CA LEU A 257 -5.28 0.07 -19.87
C LEU A 257 -5.89 -1.30 -20.16
N ARG A 258 -5.82 -1.76 -21.42
CA ARG A 258 -6.38 -3.06 -21.82
C ARG A 258 -5.35 -3.96 -22.46
N VAL A 259 -5.03 -5.06 -21.79
CA VAL A 259 -4.20 -6.15 -22.32
C VAL A 259 -5.12 -7.16 -23.00
N GLN A 260 -5.33 -6.99 -24.31
CA GLN A 260 -6.02 -7.94 -25.20
C GLN A 260 -5.53 -7.74 -26.65
N THR A 261 -5.70 -8.71 -27.54
CA THR A 261 -5.47 -8.51 -28.98
C THR A 261 -6.50 -7.55 -29.61
N ARG A 262 -6.07 -6.61 -30.47
CA ARG A 262 -6.94 -5.75 -31.30
C ARG A 262 -7.35 -6.35 -32.65
N GLU A 263 -7.22 -7.66 -32.86
CA GLU A 263 -7.75 -8.26 -34.09
C GLU A 263 -9.27 -8.03 -34.23
N VAL A 264 -9.78 -8.02 -35.47
CA VAL A 264 -11.21 -7.89 -35.78
C VAL A 264 -11.65 -9.07 -36.66
N SER A 265 -12.76 -9.70 -36.29
CA SER A 265 -13.31 -10.85 -37.01
C SER A 265 -13.80 -10.46 -38.41
N PRO A 266 -13.51 -11.24 -39.46
CA PRO A 266 -13.96 -10.94 -40.83
C PRO A 266 -15.47 -10.71 -40.96
N LYS A 267 -16.28 -11.30 -40.07
CA LYS A 267 -17.74 -11.09 -40.00
C LYS A 267 -18.13 -9.63 -39.74
N TYR A 268 -17.30 -8.87 -39.02
CA TYR A 268 -17.57 -7.51 -38.56
C TYR A 268 -16.59 -6.47 -39.15
N ALA A 269 -15.79 -6.86 -40.15
CA ALA A 269 -14.79 -5.99 -40.76
C ALA A 269 -15.41 -4.72 -41.38
N SER A 270 -16.62 -4.83 -41.96
CA SER A 270 -17.38 -3.69 -42.48
C SER A 270 -17.87 -2.75 -41.37
N ASP A 271 -18.40 -3.31 -40.29
CA ASP A 271 -18.93 -2.53 -39.16
C ASP A 271 -17.79 -1.74 -38.49
N HIS A 272 -16.68 -2.42 -38.20
CA HIS A 272 -15.45 -1.82 -37.69
C HIS A 272 -14.84 -0.77 -38.64
N ALA A 273 -14.87 -0.99 -39.96
CA ALA A 273 -14.41 -0.01 -40.93
C ALA A 273 -15.28 1.26 -40.93
N SER A 274 -16.60 1.10 -40.75
CA SER A 274 -17.56 2.21 -40.67
C SER A 274 -17.56 2.96 -39.33
N ALA A 275 -17.04 2.35 -38.26
CA ALA A 275 -17.11 2.90 -36.91
C ALA A 275 -16.18 4.11 -36.73
N PRO A 276 -16.60 5.17 -36.03
CA PRO A 276 -15.72 6.26 -35.61
C PRO A 276 -14.50 5.75 -34.84
N ALA A 277 -13.37 6.46 -34.91
CA ALA A 277 -12.09 5.98 -34.37
C ALA A 277 -12.15 5.57 -32.89
N LYS A 278 -12.93 6.29 -32.06
CA LYS A 278 -13.12 6.02 -30.62
C LYS A 278 -14.20 4.95 -30.32
N ARG A 279 -14.78 4.33 -31.37
CA ARG A 279 -15.82 3.28 -31.32
C ARG A 279 -15.37 1.96 -31.96
N LYS A 280 -14.13 1.89 -32.46
CA LYS A 280 -13.57 0.68 -33.08
C LYS A 280 -13.29 -0.43 -32.06
N ASP A 281 -12.99 -0.04 -30.83
CA ASP A 281 -12.81 -0.91 -29.67
C ASP A 281 -13.99 -1.86 -29.40
N LEU A 282 -15.22 -1.46 -29.78
CA LEU A 282 -16.42 -2.30 -29.73
C LEU A 282 -16.29 -3.60 -30.54
N PHE A 283 -15.43 -3.63 -31.56
CA PHE A 283 -15.25 -4.72 -32.51
C PHE A 283 -13.94 -5.51 -32.30
N GLU A 284 -13.06 -5.04 -31.42
CA GLU A 284 -11.71 -5.55 -31.23
C GLU A 284 -11.64 -6.71 -30.20
N GLY A 285 -10.87 -7.74 -30.51
CA GLY A 285 -10.49 -8.82 -29.60
C GLY A 285 -11.57 -9.86 -29.29
N SER A 286 -12.48 -9.54 -28.35
CA SER A 286 -13.49 -10.46 -27.78
C SER A 286 -14.21 -11.30 -28.83
N VAL A 287 -14.60 -10.62 -29.90
CA VAL A 287 -15.46 -11.07 -31.00
C VAL A 287 -14.87 -12.27 -31.75
N ASN A 288 -13.55 -12.41 -31.72
CA ASN A 288 -12.81 -13.39 -32.53
C ASN A 288 -12.67 -14.72 -31.80
N GLN A 289 -12.34 -14.64 -30.51
CA GLN A 289 -12.01 -15.82 -29.70
C GLN A 289 -13.24 -16.50 -29.10
N HIS A 290 -14.24 -15.72 -28.68
CA HIS A 290 -15.28 -16.27 -27.81
C HIS A 290 -16.12 -17.35 -28.53
N TRP A 291 -16.67 -17.05 -29.71
CA TRP A 291 -17.68 -17.92 -30.35
C TRP A 291 -17.33 -18.41 -31.77
N ALA A 292 -16.41 -17.75 -32.48
CA ALA A 292 -16.15 -18.01 -33.91
C ALA A 292 -15.12 -19.13 -34.17
N SER A 293 -14.27 -19.46 -33.19
CA SER A 293 -13.06 -20.28 -33.36
C SER A 293 -13.11 -21.65 -32.67
N GLY A 294 -14.01 -21.85 -31.70
CA GLY A 294 -14.07 -23.06 -30.86
C GLY A 294 -14.54 -24.33 -31.59
N VAL A 295 -13.75 -25.40 -31.45
CA VAL A 295 -13.89 -26.71 -32.08
C VAL A 295 -14.61 -27.69 -31.12
N PRO A 296 -15.55 -28.53 -31.59
CA PRO A 296 -16.17 -29.56 -30.78
C PRO A 296 -15.29 -30.80 -30.60
N LEU A 297 -15.54 -31.56 -29.53
CA LEU A 297 -14.86 -32.82 -29.25
C LEU A 297 -15.36 -33.97 -30.14
N ARG A 298 -14.59 -35.06 -30.21
CA ARG A 298 -15.05 -36.36 -30.73
C ARG A 298 -15.71 -37.21 -29.63
N GLU A 299 -15.20 -37.09 -28.42
CA GLU A 299 -15.52 -37.92 -27.26
C GLU A 299 -15.24 -37.12 -25.97
N GLY A 300 -15.80 -37.55 -24.84
CA GLY A 300 -15.50 -36.91 -23.55
C GLY A 300 -14.09 -37.21 -23.05
N SER A 301 -13.63 -36.47 -22.04
CA SER A 301 -12.36 -36.73 -21.33
C SER A 301 -12.58 -36.53 -19.83
N PRO A 302 -12.17 -37.48 -18.97
CA PRO A 302 -12.38 -37.37 -17.53
C PRO A 302 -11.44 -36.34 -16.89
N ILE A 303 -11.80 -35.90 -15.68
CA ILE A 303 -10.87 -35.23 -14.76
C ILE A 303 -9.56 -36.04 -14.64
N GLY A 304 -8.42 -35.35 -14.58
CA GLY A 304 -7.10 -35.99 -14.58
C GLY A 304 -6.55 -36.37 -15.97
N SER A 305 -7.34 -36.32 -17.04
CA SER A 305 -6.82 -36.51 -18.41
C SER A 305 -5.90 -35.36 -18.83
N THR A 306 -4.79 -35.65 -19.49
CA THR A 306 -3.99 -34.67 -20.26
C THR A 306 -4.32 -34.69 -21.75
N GLN A 307 -5.23 -35.56 -22.18
CA GLN A 307 -5.56 -35.81 -23.59
C GLN A 307 -6.93 -35.24 -23.93
N ILE A 308 -7.04 -34.54 -25.07
CA ILE A 308 -8.30 -34.05 -25.63
C ILE A 308 -8.42 -34.46 -27.10
N ARG A 309 -9.48 -35.19 -27.44
CA ARG A 309 -9.76 -35.72 -28.77
C ARG A 309 -10.81 -34.88 -29.49
N LEU A 310 -10.39 -34.22 -30.57
CA LEU A 310 -11.20 -33.28 -31.34
C LEU A 310 -11.99 -33.98 -32.45
N ALA A 311 -13.08 -33.36 -32.90
CA ALA A 311 -13.95 -33.90 -33.95
C ALA A 311 -13.17 -34.25 -35.24
N ALA A 312 -13.58 -35.31 -35.95
CA ALA A 312 -12.82 -35.88 -37.07
C ALA A 312 -12.54 -34.87 -38.21
N ASN A 313 -13.43 -33.92 -38.44
CA ASN A 313 -13.32 -32.86 -39.44
C ASN A 313 -12.49 -31.64 -38.97
N THR A 314 -11.79 -31.72 -37.83
CA THR A 314 -10.98 -30.61 -37.32
C THR A 314 -9.78 -30.32 -38.22
N ASP A 315 -9.66 -29.05 -38.63
CA ASP A 315 -8.43 -28.48 -39.15
C ASP A 315 -7.39 -28.35 -38.02
N MET A 316 -6.38 -29.24 -38.05
CA MET A 316 -5.34 -29.31 -37.02
C MET A 316 -4.26 -28.23 -37.19
N ASN A 317 -4.17 -27.57 -38.35
CA ASN A 317 -3.18 -26.51 -38.60
C ASN A 317 -3.39 -25.28 -37.69
N ARG A 318 -4.58 -25.18 -37.09
CA ARG A 318 -4.98 -24.16 -36.10
C ARG A 318 -4.38 -24.38 -34.71
N PHE A 319 -3.78 -25.55 -34.46
CA PHE A 319 -3.20 -25.93 -33.17
C PHE A 319 -1.69 -26.16 -33.31
N LYS A 320 -0.91 -25.68 -32.34
CA LYS A 320 0.56 -25.79 -32.33
C LYS A 320 1.05 -26.07 -30.92
N ALA A 321 2.08 -26.89 -30.77
CA ALA A 321 2.77 -27.03 -29.49
C ALA A 321 3.30 -25.65 -29.02
N GLY A 322 3.22 -25.38 -27.72
CA GLY A 322 3.52 -24.07 -27.12
C GLY A 322 2.40 -23.03 -27.21
N ALA A 323 1.35 -23.24 -28.03
CA ALA A 323 0.23 -22.29 -28.12
C ALA A 323 -0.75 -22.44 -26.93
N HIS A 324 -1.46 -21.36 -26.62
CA HIS A 324 -2.50 -21.34 -25.59
C HIS A 324 -3.83 -21.90 -26.11
N LEU A 325 -4.57 -22.55 -25.22
CA LEU A 325 -5.79 -23.31 -25.52
C LEU A 325 -6.83 -23.05 -24.44
N TRP A 326 -8.01 -22.55 -24.79
CA TRP A 326 -9.15 -22.53 -23.88
C TRP A 326 -9.96 -23.82 -24.03
N VAL A 327 -10.38 -24.40 -22.90
CA VAL A 327 -11.19 -25.63 -22.84
C VAL A 327 -12.45 -25.34 -22.04
N GLY A 328 -13.61 -25.74 -22.58
CA GLY A 328 -14.93 -25.42 -22.06
C GLY A 328 -15.79 -26.66 -21.78
N ALA A 329 -15.93 -26.96 -20.50
CA ALA A 329 -16.89 -27.82 -19.82
C ALA A 329 -18.37 -27.47 -20.01
N ALA A 330 -19.09 -28.07 -20.97
CA ALA A 330 -20.53 -27.86 -21.12
C ALA A 330 -21.28 -28.19 -19.81
N ASN A 331 -22.21 -27.31 -19.42
CA ASN A 331 -23.11 -27.58 -18.30
C ASN A 331 -24.14 -28.66 -18.68
N THR A 332 -24.47 -29.52 -17.72
CA THR A 332 -25.49 -30.56 -17.86
C THR A 332 -26.59 -30.35 -16.82
N ALA A 333 -27.79 -30.89 -17.04
CA ALA A 333 -28.87 -30.77 -16.06
C ALA A 333 -28.52 -31.49 -14.73
N LYS A 334 -27.76 -32.59 -14.78
CA LYS A 334 -27.24 -33.29 -13.60
C LYS A 334 -26.20 -32.45 -12.83
N PHE A 335 -25.34 -31.71 -13.54
CA PHE A 335 -24.36 -30.81 -12.93
C PHE A 335 -25.02 -29.62 -12.19
N TYR A 336 -26.14 -29.09 -12.69
CA TYR A 336 -26.94 -28.13 -11.92
C TYR A 336 -27.61 -28.75 -10.69
N ARG A 337 -28.14 -29.97 -10.80
CA ARG A 337 -28.70 -30.69 -9.63
C ARG A 337 -27.65 -31.02 -8.56
N GLN A 338 -26.38 -31.24 -8.94
CA GLN A 338 -25.27 -31.40 -8.00
C GLN A 338 -25.08 -30.15 -7.11
N GLN A 339 -25.36 -28.96 -7.64
CA GLN A 339 -25.36 -27.68 -6.91
C GLN A 339 -26.69 -27.42 -6.15
N THR A 340 -27.54 -28.45 -5.99
CA THR A 340 -28.89 -28.39 -5.40
C THR A 340 -29.90 -27.51 -6.14
N ILE A 341 -29.55 -27.03 -7.35
CA ILE A 341 -30.43 -26.21 -8.18
C ILE A 341 -31.40 -27.15 -8.92
N THR A 342 -32.65 -27.20 -8.47
CA THR A 342 -33.66 -28.17 -8.94
C THR A 342 -34.59 -27.65 -10.04
N ASP A 343 -34.84 -26.34 -10.13
CA ASP A 343 -35.71 -25.75 -11.16
C ASP A 343 -35.01 -25.69 -12.54
N PRO A 344 -35.47 -26.46 -13.55
CA PRO A 344 -34.87 -26.44 -14.88
C PRO A 344 -35.06 -25.11 -15.64
N SER A 345 -35.98 -24.23 -15.21
CA SER A 345 -36.17 -22.90 -15.82
C SER A 345 -34.96 -21.98 -15.60
N THR A 346 -34.15 -22.27 -14.57
CA THR A 346 -32.93 -21.52 -14.23
C THR A 346 -31.68 -22.02 -14.97
N TYR A 347 -31.74 -23.19 -15.61
CA TYR A 347 -30.56 -23.80 -16.24
C TYR A 347 -30.17 -23.08 -17.54
N VAL A 348 -28.89 -22.77 -17.69
CA VAL A 348 -28.36 -22.08 -18.88
C VAL A 348 -27.31 -22.94 -19.59
N ASN A 349 -27.34 -22.94 -20.93
CA ASN A 349 -26.31 -23.56 -21.76
C ASN A 349 -25.08 -22.65 -21.80
N LEU A 350 -24.10 -22.94 -20.94
CA LEU A 350 -22.78 -22.29 -20.93
C LEU A 350 -21.67 -23.26 -20.54
N HIS A 351 -20.43 -22.78 -20.56
CA HIS A 351 -19.24 -23.52 -20.12
C HIS A 351 -18.79 -23.04 -18.73
N MET A 352 -19.48 -23.43 -17.65
CA MET A 352 -19.11 -22.93 -16.31
C MET A 352 -17.79 -23.52 -15.80
N ARG A 353 -17.45 -24.74 -16.23
CA ARG A 353 -16.15 -25.37 -15.97
C ARG A 353 -15.24 -25.04 -17.14
N GLN A 354 -14.30 -24.11 -16.98
CA GLN A 354 -13.44 -23.66 -18.09
C GLN A 354 -12.05 -23.25 -17.59
N GLN A 355 -11.04 -23.34 -18.47
CA GLN A 355 -9.65 -23.00 -18.13
C GLN A 355 -8.77 -22.80 -19.38
N ILE A 356 -7.69 -22.01 -19.21
CA ILE A 356 -6.59 -21.90 -20.19
C ILE A 356 -5.48 -22.92 -19.89
N PHE A 357 -5.16 -23.71 -20.90
CA PHE A 357 -4.05 -24.65 -20.97
C PHE A 357 -3.02 -24.17 -22.00
N GLN A 358 -1.85 -24.79 -22.02
CA GLN A 358 -0.88 -24.70 -23.09
C GLN A 358 -0.79 -26.07 -23.77
N ILE A 359 -0.65 -26.10 -25.10
CA ILE A 359 -0.56 -27.35 -25.86
C ILE A 359 0.87 -27.89 -25.72
N ALA A 360 1.04 -29.04 -25.09
CA ALA A 360 2.32 -29.73 -24.99
C ALA A 360 2.65 -30.50 -26.27
N ALA A 361 1.66 -31.14 -26.91
CA ALA A 361 1.85 -31.85 -28.19
C ALA A 361 0.56 -31.85 -29.04
N VAL A 362 0.74 -32.01 -30.36
CA VAL A 362 -0.34 -32.09 -31.35
C VAL A 362 -0.19 -33.37 -32.16
N ASP A 363 -1.17 -34.27 -32.07
CA ASP A 363 -1.34 -35.39 -32.99
C ASP A 363 -2.37 -35.00 -34.06
N SER A 364 -1.86 -34.58 -35.22
CA SER A 364 -2.68 -34.16 -36.36
C SER A 364 -3.42 -35.32 -37.05
N ALA A 365 -2.98 -36.57 -36.85
CA ALA A 365 -3.55 -37.75 -37.49
C ALA A 365 -4.70 -38.32 -36.66
N GLY A 366 -4.49 -38.59 -35.37
CA GLY A 366 -5.54 -39.04 -34.44
C GLY A 366 -6.49 -37.94 -33.97
N LYS A 367 -6.27 -36.68 -34.40
CA LYS A 367 -7.03 -35.47 -34.03
C LYS A 367 -7.01 -35.23 -32.51
N ASN A 368 -5.83 -35.28 -31.92
CA ASN A 368 -5.65 -35.30 -30.47
C ASN A 368 -4.63 -34.24 -30.00
N LEU A 369 -4.91 -33.62 -28.86
CA LEU A 369 -4.03 -32.64 -28.20
C LEU A 369 -3.59 -33.18 -26.84
N THR A 370 -2.32 -32.96 -26.49
CA THR A 370 -1.81 -33.13 -25.12
C THR A 370 -1.68 -31.76 -24.45
N LEU A 371 -2.17 -31.64 -23.21
CA LEU A 371 -2.14 -30.43 -22.38
C LEU A 371 -0.85 -30.32 -21.55
N ASP A 372 -0.55 -29.10 -21.07
CA ASP A 372 0.52 -28.76 -20.12
C ASP A 372 0.28 -29.31 -18.71
N LYS A 373 -0.99 -29.42 -18.30
CA LYS A 373 -1.41 -30.05 -17.04
C LYS A 373 -2.71 -30.85 -17.20
N PRO A 374 -3.01 -31.80 -16.30
CA PRO A 374 -4.28 -32.52 -16.30
C PRO A 374 -5.51 -31.61 -16.20
N LEU A 375 -6.64 -32.06 -16.78
CA LEU A 375 -7.94 -31.44 -16.61
C LEU A 375 -8.36 -31.42 -15.12
N GLU A 376 -8.83 -30.26 -14.66
CA GLU A 376 -9.31 -30.05 -13.27
C GLU A 376 -10.82 -30.34 -13.10
N TYR A 377 -11.46 -30.87 -14.13
CA TYR A 377 -12.90 -31.16 -14.20
C TYR A 377 -13.18 -32.16 -15.33
N ASP A 378 -14.33 -32.85 -15.26
CA ASP A 378 -14.79 -33.67 -16.38
C ASP A 378 -15.18 -32.80 -17.58
N LEU A 379 -14.73 -33.24 -18.76
CA LEU A 379 -14.97 -32.64 -20.06
C LEU A 379 -15.91 -33.57 -20.86
N PRO A 380 -17.24 -33.58 -20.61
CA PRO A 380 -18.21 -34.33 -21.41
C PRO A 380 -18.18 -33.87 -22.87
N LEU A 381 -18.64 -34.70 -23.81
CA LEU A 381 -18.77 -34.31 -25.23
C LEU A 381 -19.76 -33.14 -25.41
N ASN A 382 -20.88 -33.16 -24.69
CA ASN A 382 -21.95 -32.16 -24.75
C ASN A 382 -22.84 -32.18 -23.47
N SER A 383 -23.80 -31.25 -23.40
CA SER A 383 -24.73 -31.06 -22.27
C SER A 383 -25.65 -32.24 -21.94
N THR A 384 -25.70 -33.28 -22.79
CA THR A 384 -26.52 -34.49 -22.61
C THR A 384 -25.68 -35.77 -22.44
N SER A 385 -24.35 -35.67 -22.42
CA SER A 385 -23.44 -36.84 -22.43
C SER A 385 -23.45 -37.67 -21.13
N ASP A 386 -24.02 -37.14 -20.05
CA ASP A 386 -24.15 -37.81 -18.74
C ASP A 386 -25.57 -38.37 -18.50
N GLY A 387 -26.39 -38.45 -19.56
CA GLY A 387 -27.80 -38.84 -19.50
C GLY A 387 -28.76 -37.68 -19.21
N SER A 388 -28.27 -36.44 -19.07
CA SER A 388 -29.13 -35.26 -18.92
C SER A 388 -30.00 -35.00 -20.16
N ALA A 389 -31.23 -34.54 -19.94
CA ALA A 389 -32.02 -33.89 -20.97
C ALA A 389 -31.37 -32.55 -21.41
N ALA A 390 -31.59 -32.16 -22.66
CA ALA A 390 -31.03 -30.94 -23.23
C ALA A 390 -31.62 -29.68 -22.59
N ILE A 391 -30.77 -28.85 -21.97
CA ILE A 391 -31.14 -27.54 -21.42
C ILE A 391 -31.70 -26.66 -22.56
N GLY A 392 -32.86 -26.05 -22.34
CA GLY A 392 -33.57 -25.27 -23.37
C GLY A 392 -33.87 -26.05 -24.67
N GLY A 393 -33.96 -27.39 -24.60
CA GLY A 393 -34.17 -28.25 -25.77
C GLY A 393 -33.00 -28.32 -26.76
N THR A 394 -31.85 -27.72 -26.45
CA THR A 394 -30.69 -27.61 -27.36
C THR A 394 -29.49 -28.36 -26.79
N VAL A 395 -28.94 -29.31 -27.55
CA VAL A 395 -27.69 -29.99 -27.20
C VAL A 395 -26.53 -29.01 -27.38
N TYR A 396 -25.78 -28.76 -26.31
CA TYR A 396 -24.73 -27.76 -26.26
C TYR A 396 -23.36 -28.44 -26.13
N PRO A 397 -22.46 -28.31 -27.12
CA PRO A 397 -21.19 -29.03 -27.13
C PRO A 397 -20.18 -28.42 -26.16
N SER A 398 -19.35 -29.26 -25.54
CA SER A 398 -18.08 -28.80 -24.98
C SER A 398 -17.15 -28.37 -26.11
N ARG A 399 -16.30 -27.38 -25.86
CA ARG A 399 -15.51 -26.72 -26.89
C ARG A 399 -14.05 -26.54 -26.51
N VAL A 400 -13.20 -26.50 -27.53
CA VAL A 400 -11.76 -26.29 -27.44
C VAL A 400 -11.38 -25.19 -28.41
N THR A 401 -10.77 -24.11 -27.91
CA THR A 401 -10.49 -22.91 -28.71
C THR A 401 -8.99 -22.61 -28.69
N PRO A 402 -8.28 -22.68 -29.83
CA PRO A 402 -6.90 -22.21 -29.90
C PRO A 402 -6.90 -20.69 -29.76
N LEU A 403 -6.16 -20.17 -28.78
CA LEU A 403 -6.14 -18.76 -28.45
C LEU A 403 -4.99 -18.02 -29.14
N LYS A 404 -5.26 -16.78 -29.53
CA LYS A 404 -4.24 -15.73 -29.55
C LYS A 404 -4.38 -14.96 -28.26
N VAL A 405 -3.37 -15.04 -27.40
CA VAL A 405 -3.28 -14.26 -26.16
C VAL A 405 -2.28 -13.14 -26.35
N VAL A 406 -2.43 -12.06 -25.57
CA VAL A 406 -1.33 -11.11 -25.35
C VAL A 406 -0.54 -11.56 -24.12
N GLN A 407 0.78 -11.54 -24.18
CA GLN A 407 1.62 -12.15 -23.14
C GLN A 407 2.90 -11.37 -22.79
N GLY A 408 3.38 -11.58 -21.56
CA GLY A 408 4.61 -10.96 -21.08
C GLY A 408 4.50 -9.44 -20.94
N VAL A 409 3.31 -8.92 -20.64
CA VAL A 409 3.05 -7.49 -20.46
C VAL A 409 3.20 -7.09 -18.98
N GLY A 410 3.92 -6.00 -18.73
CA GLY A 410 4.08 -5.41 -17.41
C GLY A 410 3.43 -4.03 -17.32
N ILE A 411 2.83 -3.71 -16.17
CA ILE A 411 2.35 -2.37 -15.82
C ILE A 411 2.92 -2.01 -14.46
N GLU A 412 3.74 -0.96 -14.39
CA GLU A 412 4.58 -0.68 -13.22
C GLU A 412 4.67 0.80 -12.84
N ASP A 413 4.88 1.07 -11.55
CA ASP A 413 5.40 2.35 -11.04
C ASP A 413 4.60 3.58 -11.49
N LEU A 414 3.26 3.50 -11.47
CA LEU A 414 2.36 4.56 -11.92
C LEU A 414 1.01 4.56 -11.17
N ASP A 415 0.33 5.71 -11.20
CA ASP A 415 -1.01 5.91 -10.68
C ASP A 415 -2.03 5.95 -11.84
N ILE A 416 -3.23 5.44 -11.59
CA ILE A 416 -4.39 5.51 -12.48
C ILE A 416 -5.53 6.21 -11.75
N THR A 417 -6.21 7.15 -12.41
CA THR A 417 -7.44 7.77 -11.91
C THR A 417 -8.45 7.97 -13.03
N GLN A 418 -9.73 8.06 -12.67
CA GLN A 418 -10.77 8.54 -13.58
C GLN A 418 -11.47 9.75 -12.95
N GLU A 419 -11.48 10.87 -13.65
CA GLU A 419 -12.05 12.12 -13.13
C GLU A 419 -13.48 12.30 -13.65
N LEU A 420 -14.44 12.51 -12.75
CA LEU A 420 -15.83 12.79 -13.10
C LEU A 420 -16.23 14.26 -12.96
N ASP A 421 -15.54 15.07 -12.16
CA ASP A 421 -15.90 16.48 -11.99
C ASP A 421 -15.93 17.23 -13.33
N GLY A 422 -16.99 18.01 -13.57
CA GLY A 422 -17.27 18.71 -14.82
C GLY A 422 -17.70 17.82 -16.01
N MET A 423 -17.74 16.47 -15.88
CA MET A 423 -18.08 15.59 -17.00
C MET A 423 -19.58 15.60 -17.32
N PRO A 424 -20.00 15.60 -18.60
CA PRO A 424 -21.42 15.71 -18.96
C PRO A 424 -22.19 14.42 -18.66
N ARG A 425 -23.38 14.52 -18.06
CA ARG A 425 -24.30 13.38 -17.85
C ARG A 425 -25.02 13.02 -19.16
N LEU A 426 -25.64 11.85 -19.26
CA LEU A 426 -26.54 11.50 -20.37
C LEU A 426 -27.87 12.28 -20.30
N GLY A 427 -28.38 12.55 -19.10
CA GLY A 427 -29.61 13.32 -18.88
C GLY A 427 -29.47 14.85 -18.99
N GLY A 428 -28.28 15.36 -19.34
CA GLY A 428 -27.95 16.78 -19.30
C GLY A 428 -27.35 17.24 -17.97
N GLY A 429 -26.74 18.42 -17.97
CA GLY A 429 -25.90 18.90 -16.86
C GLY A 429 -24.56 18.15 -16.75
N THR A 430 -23.80 18.48 -15.71
CA THR A 430 -22.48 17.90 -15.43
C THR A 430 -22.45 17.16 -14.10
N TYR A 431 -21.49 16.27 -13.92
CA TYR A 431 -21.08 15.76 -12.63
C TYR A 431 -20.33 16.85 -11.85
N ASP A 432 -20.55 16.85 -10.54
CA ASP A 432 -19.96 17.69 -9.51
C ASP A 432 -19.95 16.75 -8.30
N VAL A 433 -18.82 16.06 -8.09
CA VAL A 433 -18.67 14.91 -7.19
C VAL A 433 -17.23 14.76 -6.72
N THR A 434 -17.06 14.40 -5.45
CA THR A 434 -15.78 14.17 -4.80
C THR A 434 -15.58 12.68 -4.46
N SER A 435 -14.36 12.29 -4.09
CA SER A 435 -14.11 10.93 -3.58
C SER A 435 -14.91 10.60 -2.30
N ALA A 436 -15.32 11.61 -1.52
CA ALA A 436 -16.17 11.45 -0.36
C ALA A 436 -17.60 11.01 -0.70
N ASP A 437 -18.13 11.40 -1.86
CA ASP A 437 -19.47 10.99 -2.34
C ASP A 437 -19.54 9.51 -2.71
N ALA A 438 -18.39 8.93 -3.04
CA ALA A 438 -18.22 7.50 -3.25
C ALA A 438 -17.87 6.72 -1.97
N LYS A 439 -17.42 7.39 -0.89
CA LYS A 439 -17.01 6.73 0.36
C LYS A 439 -18.19 6.01 1.01
N ALA A 440 -18.05 4.70 1.19
CA ALA A 440 -19.11 3.78 1.66
C ALA A 440 -20.44 3.84 0.87
N ASN A 441 -20.44 4.41 -0.35
CA ASN A 441 -21.59 4.43 -1.23
C ASN A 441 -21.49 3.24 -2.21
N PHE A 442 -22.45 2.32 -2.17
CA PHE A 442 -22.48 1.12 -3.01
C PHE A 442 -23.47 1.22 -4.18
N GLY A 443 -23.69 2.45 -4.66
CA GLY A 443 -24.45 2.74 -5.87
C GLY A 443 -23.59 2.92 -7.12
N ASN A 444 -24.24 3.12 -8.27
CA ASN A 444 -23.58 3.58 -9.50
C ASN A 444 -23.76 5.10 -9.64
N ILE A 445 -22.77 5.91 -9.24
CA ILE A 445 -22.85 7.38 -9.32
C ILE A 445 -22.92 7.84 -10.77
N ALA A 446 -22.22 7.15 -11.68
CA ALA A 446 -22.11 7.52 -13.09
C ALA A 446 -22.04 6.29 -14.00
N PRO A 447 -23.17 5.59 -14.25
CA PRO A 447 -23.21 4.36 -15.04
C PRO A 447 -22.60 4.51 -16.44
N GLU A 448 -22.82 5.64 -17.12
CA GLU A 448 -22.24 5.93 -18.44
C GLU A 448 -20.70 6.00 -18.45
N TYR A 449 -20.10 6.16 -17.28
CA TYR A 449 -18.67 6.24 -17.04
C TYR A 449 -18.14 5.08 -16.17
N ALA A 450 -18.84 3.92 -16.14
CA ALA A 450 -18.44 2.72 -15.41
C ALA A 450 -17.25 1.96 -16.07
N GLN A 451 -16.13 2.65 -16.26
CA GLN A 451 -14.94 2.15 -16.96
C GLN A 451 -13.85 1.71 -15.97
N HIS A 452 -13.07 0.70 -16.35
CA HIS A 452 -12.12 0.04 -15.46
C HIS A 452 -10.73 0.71 -15.48
N GLY A 453 -9.92 0.50 -14.45
CA GLY A 453 -8.50 0.88 -14.48
C GLY A 453 -7.73 -0.01 -15.46
N ILE A 454 -7.58 -1.29 -15.13
CA ILE A 454 -6.86 -2.28 -15.94
C ILE A 454 -7.77 -3.45 -16.32
N VAL A 455 -7.79 -3.82 -17.60
CA VAL A 455 -8.55 -4.96 -18.16
C VAL A 455 -7.57 -5.98 -18.75
N LEU A 456 -7.57 -7.19 -18.21
CA LEU A 456 -6.76 -8.32 -18.69
C LEU A 456 -7.67 -9.35 -19.36
N LYS A 457 -7.72 -9.38 -20.70
CA LYS A 457 -8.64 -10.24 -21.45
C LYS A 457 -7.93 -11.04 -22.55
N TRP A 458 -8.05 -12.36 -22.49
CA TRP A 458 -7.23 -13.29 -23.28
C TRP A 458 -5.73 -12.98 -23.10
N ALA A 459 -5.30 -12.93 -21.84
CA ALA A 459 -3.95 -12.49 -21.46
C ALA A 459 -3.21 -13.56 -20.65
N ALA A 460 -1.89 -13.68 -20.84
CA ALA A 460 -1.07 -14.69 -20.17
C ALA A 460 0.26 -14.13 -19.66
N ASN A 461 0.72 -14.53 -18.47
CA ASN A 461 2.00 -14.08 -17.91
C ASN A 461 2.12 -12.54 -17.87
N VAL A 462 1.12 -11.90 -17.26
CA VAL A 462 1.05 -10.44 -17.06
C VAL A 462 1.46 -10.12 -15.62
N TRP A 463 2.13 -8.99 -15.39
CA TRP A 463 2.36 -8.52 -14.02
C TRP A 463 2.01 -7.05 -13.83
N ILE A 464 1.59 -6.72 -12.61
CA ILE A 464 1.20 -5.39 -12.15
C ILE A 464 1.94 -5.17 -10.82
N ARG A 465 2.81 -4.16 -10.75
CA ARG A 465 3.73 -3.95 -9.62
C ARG A 465 3.85 -2.48 -9.25
N ARG A 466 3.58 -2.14 -7.98
CA ARG A 466 3.59 -0.75 -7.47
C ARG A 466 2.73 0.21 -8.30
N VAL A 467 1.55 -0.28 -8.68
CA VAL A 467 0.51 0.53 -9.32
C VAL A 467 -0.47 1.01 -8.26
N ALA A 468 -0.84 2.29 -8.30
CA ALA A 468 -1.98 2.78 -7.52
C ALA A 468 -3.19 3.02 -8.44
N THR A 469 -4.40 2.74 -7.97
CA THR A 469 -5.62 3.28 -8.58
C THR A 469 -6.36 4.13 -7.57
N ARG A 470 -6.71 5.38 -7.91
CA ARG A 470 -7.62 6.22 -7.12
C ARG A 470 -8.87 6.49 -7.91
N MET A 471 -10.05 6.23 -7.35
CA MET A 471 -11.36 6.59 -7.94
C MET A 471 -11.50 6.18 -9.42
N THR A 472 -11.47 4.88 -9.69
CA THR A 472 -11.74 4.35 -11.05
C THR A 472 -13.24 4.38 -11.38
N GLY A 473 -13.62 4.34 -12.65
CA GLY A 473 -15.04 4.34 -13.05
C GLY A 473 -15.81 3.15 -12.48
N SER A 474 -15.22 1.95 -12.46
CA SER A 474 -15.76 0.73 -11.88
C SER A 474 -14.61 -0.14 -11.31
N HIS A 475 -14.26 -1.26 -11.94
CA HIS A 475 -13.17 -2.14 -11.46
C HIS A 475 -11.80 -1.46 -11.49
N ALA A 476 -11.04 -1.54 -10.40
CA ALA A 476 -9.64 -1.13 -10.38
C ALA A 476 -8.80 -2.01 -11.32
N ILE A 477 -8.95 -3.34 -11.18
CA ILE A 477 -8.43 -4.37 -12.09
C ILE A 477 -9.56 -5.36 -12.35
N VAL A 478 -9.74 -5.78 -13.61
CA VAL A 478 -10.60 -6.91 -13.97
C VAL A 478 -9.90 -7.87 -14.93
N THR A 479 -10.07 -9.16 -14.66
CA THR A 479 -9.66 -10.28 -15.51
C THR A 479 -10.87 -10.89 -16.22
N GLU A 480 -10.67 -11.37 -17.44
CA GLU A 480 -11.68 -12.10 -18.23
C GLU A 480 -10.96 -13.07 -19.17
N ASN A 481 -10.81 -14.33 -18.75
CA ASN A 481 -9.94 -15.33 -19.40
C ASN A 481 -8.46 -14.92 -19.37
N ALA A 482 -7.85 -14.97 -18.18
CA ALA A 482 -6.44 -14.66 -17.95
C ALA A 482 -5.68 -15.80 -17.23
N LYS A 483 -4.38 -15.94 -17.45
CA LYS A 483 -3.54 -16.98 -16.82
C LYS A 483 -2.18 -16.44 -16.36
N ASN A 484 -1.65 -16.97 -15.26
CA ASN A 484 -0.34 -16.61 -14.71
C ASN A 484 -0.18 -15.08 -14.49
N VAL A 485 -1.22 -14.41 -14.01
CA VAL A 485 -1.19 -13.00 -13.62
C VAL A 485 -0.47 -12.86 -12.28
N GLN A 486 0.30 -11.80 -12.08
CA GLN A 486 0.89 -11.45 -10.79
C GLN A 486 0.64 -9.98 -10.43
N VAL A 487 -0.19 -9.71 -9.43
CA VAL A 487 -0.44 -8.37 -8.90
C VAL A 487 0.23 -8.27 -7.54
N GLN A 488 1.20 -7.36 -7.38
CA GLN A 488 1.92 -7.18 -6.12
C GLN A 488 2.24 -5.73 -5.78
N GLU A 489 2.44 -5.46 -4.47
CA GLU A 489 2.91 -4.18 -3.95
C GLU A 489 2.04 -2.98 -4.42
N SER A 490 0.76 -3.21 -4.74
CA SER A 490 -0.12 -2.26 -5.43
C SER A 490 -1.31 -1.85 -4.53
N SER A 491 -1.88 -0.68 -4.78
CA SER A 491 -2.93 -0.09 -3.91
C SER A 491 -4.15 0.36 -4.71
N PHE A 492 -5.35 0.00 -4.25
CA PHE A 492 -6.60 0.22 -4.96
C PHE A 492 -7.61 0.94 -4.07
N ASP A 493 -7.72 2.26 -4.21
CA ASP A 493 -8.63 3.10 -3.43
C ASP A 493 -9.78 3.65 -4.28
N GLY A 494 -10.98 3.14 -4.03
CA GLY A 494 -12.22 3.76 -4.47
C GLY A 494 -12.60 3.57 -5.94
N SER A 495 -13.92 3.62 -6.16
CA SER A 495 -14.54 3.58 -7.48
C SER A 495 -15.86 4.35 -7.48
N TRP A 496 -16.20 4.97 -8.62
CA TRP A 496 -17.42 5.77 -8.78
C TRP A 496 -18.68 4.92 -8.93
N ASN A 497 -18.55 3.70 -9.45
CA ASN A 497 -19.66 2.77 -9.62
C ASN A 497 -19.40 1.46 -8.89
N LYS A 498 -20.27 1.16 -7.92
CA LYS A 498 -20.24 -0.02 -7.03
C LYS A 498 -21.59 -0.76 -6.93
N GLY A 499 -22.62 -0.30 -7.65
CA GLY A 499 -23.99 -0.80 -7.59
C GLY A 499 -24.30 -1.91 -8.59
N LYS A 500 -25.37 -1.73 -9.38
CA LYS A 500 -25.86 -2.72 -10.34
C LYS A 500 -24.80 -3.07 -11.39
N GLY A 501 -24.89 -4.26 -11.99
CA GLY A 501 -23.87 -4.85 -12.88
C GLY A 501 -22.75 -5.62 -12.17
N GLY A 502 -22.60 -5.44 -10.85
CA GLY A 502 -21.45 -5.99 -10.10
C GLY A 502 -20.19 -5.18 -10.33
N ASN A 503 -20.32 -3.86 -10.24
CA ASN A 503 -19.28 -2.88 -10.51
C ASN A 503 -18.39 -2.62 -9.26
N GLY A 504 -17.20 -2.05 -9.47
CA GLY A 504 -16.37 -1.50 -8.38
C GLY A 504 -15.54 -2.50 -7.56
N TYR A 505 -15.30 -3.70 -8.11
CA TYR A 505 -14.49 -4.76 -7.48
C TYR A 505 -12.99 -4.67 -7.85
N PHE A 506 -12.12 -5.30 -7.06
CA PHE A 506 -10.83 -5.85 -7.51
C PHE A 506 -11.09 -7.30 -7.98
N ARG A 507 -11.02 -7.55 -9.31
CA ARG A 507 -11.78 -8.66 -9.94
C ARG A 507 -10.96 -9.76 -10.61
N GLY A 508 -10.99 -10.93 -10.00
CA GLY A 508 -10.49 -12.23 -10.49
C GLY A 508 -11.56 -13.10 -11.18
N SER A 509 -12.17 -12.65 -12.28
CA SER A 509 -13.09 -13.47 -13.09
C SER A 509 -12.36 -14.28 -14.16
N ARG A 510 -12.60 -15.60 -14.22
CA ARG A 510 -11.99 -16.50 -15.24
C ARG A 510 -10.46 -16.34 -15.29
N VAL A 511 -9.83 -16.36 -14.10
CA VAL A 511 -8.39 -16.23 -13.91
C VAL A 511 -7.81 -17.53 -13.35
N TRP A 512 -6.64 -17.94 -13.84
CA TRP A 512 -6.02 -19.22 -13.48
C TRP A 512 -4.55 -19.10 -13.11
N ASP A 513 -4.12 -19.95 -12.18
CA ASP A 513 -2.71 -20.11 -11.82
C ASP A 513 -2.01 -18.77 -11.47
N SER A 514 -2.73 -17.83 -10.85
CA SER A 514 -2.32 -16.42 -10.66
C SER A 514 -2.10 -16.03 -9.20
N LEU A 515 -1.28 -15.00 -8.96
CA LEU A 515 -0.87 -14.53 -7.63
C LEU A 515 -1.28 -13.07 -7.38
N TYR A 516 -1.89 -12.81 -6.24
CA TYR A 516 -2.30 -11.50 -5.75
C TYR A 516 -1.67 -11.33 -4.37
N ALA A 517 -0.53 -10.65 -4.27
CA ALA A 517 0.31 -10.67 -3.06
C ALA A 517 0.67 -9.27 -2.54
N TYR A 518 0.48 -9.02 -1.24
CA TYR A 518 0.86 -7.75 -0.57
C TYR A 518 0.31 -6.50 -1.28
N ASN A 519 -0.99 -6.52 -1.58
CA ASN A 519 -1.73 -5.37 -2.10
C ASN A 519 -2.67 -4.78 -1.05
N THR A 520 -3.00 -3.50 -1.17
CA THR A 520 -4.01 -2.83 -0.33
C THR A 520 -5.26 -2.55 -1.16
N SER A 521 -6.45 -2.75 -0.58
CA SER A 521 -7.72 -2.31 -1.15
C SER A 521 -8.49 -1.47 -0.14
N ARG A 522 -9.03 -0.34 -0.59
CA ARG A 522 -9.88 0.58 0.17
C ARG A 522 -11.06 1.06 -0.66
N ASN A 523 -12.21 1.26 -0.03
CA ASN A 523 -13.40 1.89 -0.62
C ASN A 523 -13.92 1.23 -1.93
N LEU A 524 -13.49 0.01 -2.23
CA LEU A 524 -14.04 -0.84 -3.27
C LEU A 524 -15.23 -1.63 -2.73
N ARG A 525 -15.96 -2.33 -3.61
CA ARG A 525 -17.07 -3.19 -3.19
C ARG A 525 -16.62 -4.58 -2.76
N HIS A 526 -15.90 -5.33 -3.60
CA HIS A 526 -15.45 -6.68 -3.28
C HIS A 526 -14.02 -6.92 -3.78
N PHE A 527 -13.24 -7.76 -3.09
CA PHE A 527 -12.19 -8.55 -3.75
C PHE A 527 -12.83 -9.85 -4.23
N THR A 528 -12.66 -10.23 -5.49
CA THR A 528 -13.34 -11.42 -6.06
C THR A 528 -12.38 -12.44 -6.68
N PHE A 529 -12.61 -13.72 -6.39
CA PHE A 529 -12.39 -14.80 -7.36
C PHE A 529 -13.75 -15.35 -7.78
N GLN A 530 -13.99 -15.52 -9.09
CA GLN A 530 -15.30 -15.94 -9.60
C GLN A 530 -15.23 -16.60 -10.97
N TRP A 531 -16.31 -17.27 -11.38
CA TRP A 531 -16.51 -17.78 -12.75
C TRP A 531 -15.36 -18.70 -13.20
N SER A 532 -15.26 -19.89 -12.58
CA SER A 532 -14.26 -20.92 -12.83
C SER A 532 -12.81 -20.59 -12.47
N ALA A 533 -12.55 -19.45 -11.82
CA ALA A 533 -11.23 -19.09 -11.34
C ALA A 533 -10.64 -20.22 -10.47
N SER A 534 -9.42 -20.67 -10.78
CA SER A 534 -8.84 -21.88 -10.15
C SER A 534 -7.31 -21.84 -10.07
N GLY A 535 -6.77 -22.34 -8.96
CA GLY A 535 -5.33 -22.39 -8.69
C GLY A 535 -4.71 -21.03 -8.36
N ASN A 536 -5.53 -20.02 -8.04
CA ASN A 536 -5.04 -18.69 -7.69
C ASN A 536 -4.73 -18.58 -6.19
N VAL A 537 -3.86 -17.62 -5.85
CA VAL A 537 -3.46 -17.33 -4.47
C VAL A 537 -3.63 -15.84 -4.19
N ALA A 538 -4.37 -15.51 -3.12
CA ALA A 538 -4.38 -14.20 -2.48
C ALA A 538 -3.55 -14.30 -1.18
N LEU A 539 -2.39 -13.66 -1.16
CA LEU A 539 -1.39 -13.76 -0.08
C LEU A 539 -1.13 -12.39 0.59
N GLY A 540 -1.32 -12.29 1.91
CA GLY A 540 -0.80 -11.15 2.68
C GLY A 540 -1.32 -9.77 2.25
N ASN A 541 -2.49 -9.71 1.61
CA ASN A 541 -3.12 -8.45 1.22
C ASN A 541 -3.88 -7.84 2.41
N ASP A 542 -4.22 -6.56 2.33
CA ASP A 542 -4.95 -5.84 3.39
C ASP A 542 -6.15 -5.05 2.81
N PHE A 543 -7.36 -5.47 3.16
CA PHE A 543 -8.62 -5.03 2.55
C PHE A 543 -9.61 -4.46 3.58
N ASP A 544 -10.44 -3.52 3.15
CA ASP A 544 -11.68 -3.12 3.87
C ASP A 544 -12.96 -3.76 3.27
N SER A 545 -12.81 -4.54 2.20
CA SER A 545 -13.87 -5.32 1.57
C SER A 545 -13.81 -6.80 1.95
N ASP A 546 -14.88 -7.53 1.64
CA ASP A 546 -14.96 -8.97 1.74
C ASP A 546 -14.04 -9.72 0.76
N LEU A 547 -13.72 -10.97 1.13
CA LEU A 547 -13.11 -11.99 0.27
C LEU A 547 -14.24 -12.79 -0.41
N ASN A 548 -14.63 -12.34 -1.60
CA ASN A 548 -15.85 -12.76 -2.27
C ASN A 548 -15.59 -13.89 -3.28
N LEU A 549 -16.30 -15.01 -3.11
CA LEU A 549 -16.37 -16.11 -4.07
C LEU A 549 -17.72 -16.03 -4.77
N HIS A 550 -17.80 -15.24 -5.85
CA HIS A 550 -19.06 -14.69 -6.40
C HIS A 550 -19.99 -15.73 -7.09
N GLY A 551 -19.65 -17.02 -7.04
CA GLY A 551 -20.31 -18.08 -7.80
C GLY A 551 -19.75 -18.23 -9.20
N GLY A 552 -20.08 -19.36 -9.82
CA GLY A 552 -19.62 -19.76 -11.16
C GLY A 552 -18.55 -20.85 -11.18
N TRP A 553 -18.47 -21.73 -10.16
CA TRP A 553 -17.56 -22.88 -10.07
C TRP A 553 -16.05 -22.57 -10.03
N GLU A 554 -15.69 -21.39 -9.55
CA GLU A 554 -14.37 -21.12 -8.98
C GLU A 554 -14.10 -22.06 -7.80
N ARG A 555 -12.87 -22.58 -7.74
CA ARG A 555 -12.47 -23.75 -6.94
C ARG A 555 -10.97 -23.70 -6.71
N ARG A 556 -10.44 -24.46 -5.76
CA ARG A 556 -8.98 -24.65 -5.61
C ARG A 556 -8.17 -23.35 -5.44
N ASN A 557 -8.78 -22.24 -5.02
CA ASN A 557 -8.08 -20.99 -4.74
C ASN A 557 -7.62 -20.96 -3.26
N LEU A 558 -6.56 -20.21 -2.98
CA LEU A 558 -6.03 -20.01 -1.63
C LEU A 558 -6.16 -18.55 -1.20
N PHE A 559 -6.71 -18.32 -0.02
CA PHE A 559 -6.69 -17.05 0.70
C PHE A 559 -5.84 -17.25 1.96
N GLU A 560 -4.66 -16.66 1.96
CA GLU A 560 -3.63 -16.88 2.97
C GLU A 560 -3.09 -15.59 3.59
N GLY A 561 -3.11 -15.50 4.91
CA GLY A 561 -2.43 -14.41 5.66
C GLY A 561 -2.95 -13.00 5.35
N ASN A 562 -4.10 -12.86 4.68
CA ASN A 562 -4.69 -11.58 4.33
C ASN A 562 -5.38 -10.97 5.56
N ARG A 563 -5.37 -9.65 5.65
CA ARG A 563 -6.26 -8.90 6.53
C ARG A 563 -7.49 -8.46 5.76
N ALA A 564 -8.67 -8.67 6.33
CA ALA A 564 -9.92 -8.09 5.85
C ALA A 564 -10.67 -7.48 7.04
N ALA A 565 -10.47 -6.18 7.23
CA ALA A 565 -11.09 -5.40 8.29
C ALA A 565 -12.35 -4.73 7.72
N VAL A 566 -13.44 -5.48 7.64
CA VAL A 566 -14.69 -5.04 6.98
C VAL A 566 -15.45 -4.09 7.91
N PRO A 567 -15.62 -2.80 7.57
CA PRO A 567 -16.26 -1.83 8.46
C PRO A 567 -17.77 -2.03 8.51
N PHE A 568 -18.45 -1.36 9.44
CA PHE A 568 -19.89 -1.50 9.61
C PHE A 568 -20.64 -1.03 8.36
N GLU A 569 -20.17 0.07 7.77
CA GLU A 569 -20.74 0.74 6.62
C GLU A 569 -20.58 -0.07 5.32
N HIS A 570 -19.82 -1.16 5.32
CA HIS A 570 -19.69 -2.08 4.21
C HIS A 570 -20.93 -2.99 4.12
N SER A 571 -21.93 -2.52 3.37
CA SER A 571 -23.27 -3.13 3.23
C SER A 571 -23.96 -2.58 1.99
N SER A 572 -24.74 -3.43 1.31
CA SER A 572 -25.65 -3.04 0.21
C SER A 572 -26.62 -1.90 0.60
N LYS A 573 -27.03 -1.84 1.87
CA LYS A 573 -27.90 -0.79 2.45
C LYS A 573 -27.38 0.63 2.21
N ASN A 574 -26.06 0.82 2.12
CA ASN A 574 -25.45 2.14 1.93
C ASN A 574 -25.33 2.55 0.45
N CYS A 575 -26.02 1.87 -0.45
CA CYS A 575 -26.27 2.40 -1.79
C CYS A 575 -27.17 3.66 -1.75
N ARG A 576 -26.73 4.75 -2.39
CA ARG A 576 -27.51 6.00 -2.47
C ARG A 576 -28.33 6.16 -3.76
N ALA A 577 -27.88 5.56 -4.87
CA ALA A 577 -28.52 5.67 -6.19
C ALA A 577 -28.10 4.51 -7.11
N ASN A 578 -28.94 4.16 -8.09
CA ASN A 578 -28.64 3.13 -9.11
C ASN A 578 -28.20 1.78 -8.49
N CYS A 579 -28.96 1.34 -7.49
CA CYS A 579 -28.60 0.20 -6.64
C CYS A 579 -28.72 -1.15 -7.35
N GLY A 580 -27.80 -2.06 -6.98
CA GLY A 580 -27.81 -3.45 -7.43
C GLY A 580 -28.75 -4.32 -6.59
N GLU A 581 -29.26 -5.39 -7.19
CA GLU A 581 -29.72 -6.57 -6.45
C GLU A 581 -28.53 -7.54 -6.33
N GLU A 582 -28.26 -8.07 -5.14
CA GLU A 582 -27.38 -9.24 -5.01
C GLU A 582 -28.15 -10.50 -5.39
N GLY A 583 -27.70 -11.22 -6.42
CA GLY A 583 -28.23 -12.53 -6.83
C GLY A 583 -29.64 -12.52 -7.40
N GLY A 584 -30.33 -11.40 -7.30
CA GLY A 584 -31.56 -11.09 -7.98
C GLY A 584 -32.81 -11.76 -7.39
N GLY A 585 -32.94 -11.70 -6.06
CA GLY A 585 -34.07 -12.24 -5.28
C GLY A 585 -34.93 -11.17 -4.60
N GLY A 586 -34.87 -9.90 -5.06
CA GLY A 586 -35.45 -8.75 -4.38
C GLY A 586 -34.38 -7.85 -3.73
N PRO A 587 -34.78 -6.90 -2.86
CA PRO A 587 -33.84 -6.03 -2.15
C PRO A 587 -32.91 -6.86 -1.26
N ASP A 588 -31.60 -6.73 -1.46
CA ASP A 588 -30.63 -7.34 -0.57
C ASP A 588 -30.20 -6.31 0.47
N ASP A 589 -30.59 -6.58 1.72
CA ASP A 589 -30.40 -5.70 2.88
C ASP A 589 -29.19 -6.15 3.74
N SER A 590 -28.31 -7.02 3.24
CA SER A 590 -27.24 -7.63 4.02
C SER A 590 -26.11 -6.66 4.42
N THR A 591 -25.59 -6.85 5.63
CA THR A 591 -24.27 -6.36 6.02
C THR A 591 -23.24 -7.37 5.53
N TRP A 592 -22.32 -6.96 4.66
CA TRP A 592 -21.33 -7.89 4.11
C TRP A 592 -20.28 -8.24 5.17
N TRP A 593 -19.90 -9.52 5.20
CA TRP A 593 -18.94 -10.11 6.14
C TRP A 593 -17.62 -10.46 5.43
N PRO A 594 -16.50 -10.72 6.14
CA PRO A 594 -15.18 -10.92 5.53
C PRO A 594 -15.05 -12.07 4.53
N ILE A 595 -16.01 -12.99 4.46
CA ILE A 595 -16.14 -14.00 3.41
C ILE A 595 -17.55 -13.92 2.82
N TRP A 596 -17.64 -13.99 1.49
CA TRP A 596 -18.90 -14.16 0.78
C TRP A 596 -18.84 -15.39 -0.15
N TRP A 597 -19.93 -16.15 -0.26
CA TRP A 597 -19.97 -17.42 -0.97
C TRP A 597 -21.18 -17.59 -1.92
N GLY A 598 -20.92 -18.02 -3.16
CA GLY A 598 -21.94 -18.33 -4.17
C GLY A 598 -22.73 -19.60 -3.85
N ALA A 599 -23.77 -19.49 -3.03
CA ALA A 599 -24.68 -20.58 -2.67
C ALA A 599 -25.88 -20.76 -3.63
N GLY A 600 -26.17 -22.02 -3.96
CA GLY A 600 -27.51 -22.51 -4.30
C GLY A 600 -28.23 -21.81 -5.45
N PRO A 601 -29.57 -21.73 -5.38
CA PRO A 601 -30.39 -21.06 -6.40
C PRO A 601 -30.11 -19.57 -6.56
N LYS A 602 -29.63 -18.83 -5.54
CA LYS A 602 -29.20 -17.44 -5.73
C LYS A 602 -28.00 -17.36 -6.67
N ALA A 603 -27.06 -18.30 -6.54
CA ALA A 603 -25.86 -18.34 -7.36
C ALA A 603 -26.09 -18.69 -8.84
N VAL A 604 -27.25 -19.25 -9.21
CA VAL A 604 -27.54 -19.61 -10.62
C VAL A 604 -27.49 -18.42 -11.57
N LYS A 605 -27.84 -17.20 -11.10
CA LYS A 605 -27.76 -15.99 -11.94
C LYS A 605 -26.33 -15.61 -12.31
N TRP A 606 -25.35 -15.95 -11.48
CA TRP A 606 -23.92 -15.77 -11.74
C TRP A 606 -23.27 -17.00 -12.41
N SER A 607 -24.08 -17.84 -13.06
CA SER A 607 -23.78 -19.12 -13.76
C SER A 607 -24.02 -20.39 -12.95
N GLY A 608 -23.95 -20.34 -11.62
CA GLY A 608 -24.04 -21.50 -10.70
C GLY A 608 -23.28 -21.28 -9.40
N ALA A 609 -23.30 -22.26 -8.51
CA ALA A 609 -22.64 -22.18 -7.21
C ALA A 609 -21.10 -22.20 -7.31
N THR A 610 -20.42 -21.72 -6.27
CA THR A 610 -18.97 -21.86 -6.08
C THR A 610 -18.58 -23.35 -5.92
N GLY A 611 -17.37 -23.73 -6.36
CA GLY A 611 -16.86 -25.11 -6.33
C GLY A 611 -15.93 -25.44 -5.14
N PRO A 612 -15.40 -26.68 -5.07
CA PRO A 612 -14.66 -27.19 -3.91
C PRO A 612 -13.24 -26.62 -3.76
N GLN A 613 -12.60 -26.92 -2.62
CA GLN A 613 -11.22 -26.58 -2.28
C GLN A 613 -10.87 -25.09 -2.36
N ASN A 614 -11.82 -24.17 -2.16
CA ASN A 614 -11.47 -22.78 -1.88
C ASN A 614 -11.03 -22.69 -0.40
N VAL A 615 -9.73 -22.45 -0.17
CA VAL A 615 -9.08 -22.63 1.13
C VAL A 615 -8.78 -21.29 1.78
N PHE A 616 -9.18 -21.14 3.04
CA PHE A 616 -8.80 -20.02 3.90
C PHE A 616 -7.89 -20.52 5.04
N TYR A 617 -6.75 -19.84 5.24
CA TYR A 617 -5.74 -20.18 6.25
C TYR A 617 -5.00 -18.92 6.72
N GLY A 618 -4.70 -18.80 8.02
CA GLY A 618 -3.85 -17.72 8.55
C GLY A 618 -4.37 -16.28 8.45
N ASN A 619 -5.57 -16.03 7.91
CA ASN A 619 -6.09 -14.69 7.66
C ASN A 619 -6.52 -13.95 8.96
N ASP A 620 -6.43 -12.63 8.93
CA ASP A 620 -6.93 -11.69 9.94
C ASP A 620 -8.28 -11.11 9.48
N LEU A 621 -9.36 -11.86 9.69
CA LEU A 621 -10.70 -11.47 9.24
C LEU A 621 -11.51 -10.89 10.40
N GLY A 622 -12.04 -9.67 10.25
CA GLY A 622 -12.84 -9.01 11.26
C GLY A 622 -13.98 -8.15 10.69
N LYS A 623 -15.08 -8.04 11.43
CA LYS A 623 -16.26 -7.23 11.07
C LYS A 623 -16.63 -6.26 12.19
N GLN A 624 -16.80 -4.99 11.88
CA GLN A 624 -17.55 -4.09 12.76
C GLN A 624 -19.05 -4.39 12.66
N THR A 625 -19.67 -4.74 13.79
CA THR A 625 -21.12 -5.01 13.89
C THR A 625 -21.94 -3.76 14.25
N THR A 626 -21.28 -2.68 14.66
CA THR A 626 -21.85 -1.34 14.92
C THR A 626 -20.96 -0.25 14.33
N ALA A 627 -21.56 0.88 13.93
CA ALA A 627 -20.83 2.03 13.39
C ALA A 627 -19.77 2.52 14.40
N GLY A 628 -18.53 2.68 13.95
CA GLY A 628 -17.40 3.07 14.80
C GLY A 628 -17.01 2.07 15.90
N GLY A 629 -17.61 0.88 15.96
CA GLY A 629 -17.33 -0.14 16.97
C GLY A 629 -15.97 -0.84 16.80
N ALA A 630 -15.62 -1.71 17.76
CA ALA A 630 -14.46 -2.58 17.62
C ALA A 630 -14.71 -3.70 16.59
N TYR A 631 -13.70 -4.01 15.77
CA TYR A 631 -13.73 -5.15 14.84
C TYR A 631 -13.82 -6.47 15.62
N GLN A 632 -14.88 -7.23 15.39
CA GLN A 632 -15.07 -8.56 15.96
C GLN A 632 -14.36 -9.60 15.07
N PRO A 633 -13.47 -10.45 15.63
CA PRO A 633 -12.84 -11.53 14.87
C PRO A 633 -13.89 -12.49 14.28
N TYR A 634 -13.78 -12.76 12.97
CA TYR A 634 -14.79 -13.53 12.24
C TYR A 634 -14.63 -15.05 12.40
N TYR A 635 -13.40 -15.54 12.62
CA TYR A 635 -13.14 -16.92 13.03
C TYR A 635 -11.92 -16.99 13.98
N PRO A 636 -11.89 -17.92 14.95
CA PRO A 636 -10.87 -17.91 16.01
C PRO A 636 -9.58 -18.68 15.68
N ASP A 637 -9.66 -19.75 14.89
CA ASP A 637 -8.55 -20.70 14.70
C ASP A 637 -7.78 -20.44 13.39
N ARG A 638 -6.79 -19.55 13.46
CA ARG A 638 -5.97 -19.16 12.30
C ARG A 638 -5.05 -20.29 11.77
N LEU A 639 -4.81 -21.34 12.56
CA LEU A 639 -4.00 -22.50 12.17
C LEU A 639 -4.82 -23.55 11.40
N ARG A 640 -6.14 -23.41 11.34
CA ARG A 640 -7.06 -24.33 10.66
C ARG A 640 -7.24 -23.95 9.19
N LEU A 641 -7.36 -24.99 8.36
CA LEU A 641 -7.62 -24.87 6.93
C LEU A 641 -9.11 -25.04 6.70
N TYR A 642 -9.80 -23.95 6.36
CA TYR A 642 -11.22 -23.97 6.03
C TYR A 642 -11.39 -24.12 4.51
N GLN A 643 -11.79 -25.31 4.06
CA GLN A 643 -11.99 -25.62 2.64
C GLN A 643 -13.50 -25.56 2.33
N LEU A 644 -13.96 -24.48 1.70
CA LEU A 644 -15.39 -24.26 1.44
C LEU A 644 -15.87 -25.03 0.19
N GLY A 645 -17.16 -25.38 0.15
CA GLY A 645 -17.79 -26.18 -0.90
C GLY A 645 -17.28 -27.61 -0.99
N SER A 646 -16.68 -28.12 0.09
CA SER A 646 -15.83 -29.31 0.10
C SER A 646 -16.38 -30.33 1.09
N SER A 647 -16.45 -31.60 0.69
CA SER A 647 -17.00 -32.64 1.58
C SER A 647 -16.07 -32.94 2.75
N ALA A 648 -16.67 -33.28 3.90
CA ALA A 648 -15.92 -33.70 5.09
C ALA A 648 -15.11 -34.99 4.86
N ALA A 649 -15.60 -35.92 4.03
CA ALA A 649 -14.95 -37.19 3.74
C ALA A 649 -13.85 -37.10 2.67
N ASP A 650 -14.04 -36.23 1.67
CA ASP A 650 -13.07 -35.94 0.62
C ASP A 650 -13.16 -34.45 0.26
N PRO A 651 -12.14 -33.61 0.59
CA PRO A 651 -12.21 -32.19 0.30
C PRO A 651 -12.18 -31.86 -1.20
N SER A 652 -11.76 -32.79 -2.07
CA SER A 652 -11.82 -32.60 -3.53
C SER A 652 -13.24 -32.84 -4.09
N ALA A 653 -14.07 -33.59 -3.37
CA ALA A 653 -15.48 -33.77 -3.70
C ALA A 653 -16.29 -32.53 -3.30
N TYR A 654 -17.16 -32.07 -4.22
CA TYR A 654 -18.06 -30.96 -3.94
C TYR A 654 -19.18 -31.36 -2.99
N GLU A 655 -19.36 -30.57 -1.93
CA GLU A 655 -20.51 -30.64 -1.03
C GLU A 655 -21.11 -29.25 -0.85
N HIS A 656 -22.42 -29.13 -1.07
CA HIS A 656 -23.11 -27.85 -0.93
C HIS A 656 -23.21 -27.44 0.53
N LEU A 657 -22.92 -26.17 0.84
CA LEU A 657 -23.06 -25.64 2.20
C LEU A 657 -24.48 -25.85 2.74
N ALA A 658 -24.58 -26.38 3.95
CA ALA A 658 -25.85 -26.75 4.57
C ALA A 658 -25.96 -26.18 5.98
N ALA A 659 -27.18 -25.81 6.38
CA ALA A 659 -27.54 -25.44 7.74
C ALA A 659 -28.65 -26.35 8.23
N ASN A 660 -28.51 -26.91 9.44
CA ASN A 660 -29.45 -27.88 10.01
C ASN A 660 -29.76 -29.05 9.05
N GLY A 661 -28.72 -29.61 8.42
CA GLY A 661 -28.82 -30.69 7.43
C GLY A 661 -29.44 -30.31 6.07
N SER A 662 -29.86 -29.05 5.88
CA SER A 662 -30.51 -28.58 4.65
C SER A 662 -29.60 -27.65 3.85
N PRO A 663 -29.40 -27.87 2.53
CA PRO A 663 -28.62 -26.97 1.69
C PRO A 663 -29.13 -25.52 1.75
N ILE A 664 -28.22 -24.55 1.93
CA ILE A 664 -28.59 -23.14 2.01
C ILE A 664 -28.91 -22.58 0.62
N PRO A 665 -29.98 -21.80 0.43
CA PRO A 665 -30.30 -21.23 -0.88
C PRO A 665 -29.46 -19.97 -1.23
N ASP A 666 -28.82 -19.40 -0.21
CA ASP A 666 -28.13 -18.11 -0.18
C ASP A 666 -27.16 -18.11 1.02
N TRP A 667 -26.04 -17.39 0.90
CA TRP A 667 -25.09 -17.11 1.98
C TRP A 667 -25.57 -15.96 2.90
N ALA A 668 -26.33 -15.01 2.35
CA ALA A 668 -26.79 -13.84 3.10
C ALA A 668 -27.68 -14.23 4.30
N GLY A 669 -27.38 -13.64 5.46
CA GLY A 669 -28.03 -13.94 6.75
C GLY A 669 -27.62 -15.30 7.35
N ARG A 670 -26.53 -15.91 6.89
CA ARG A 670 -25.98 -17.19 7.38
C ARG A 670 -24.46 -17.15 7.58
N GLU A 671 -23.86 -15.98 7.45
CA GLU A 671 -22.42 -15.73 7.45
C GLU A 671 -21.77 -16.07 8.80
N THR A 672 -22.54 -16.04 9.89
CA THR A 672 -22.09 -16.32 11.26
C THR A 672 -22.31 -17.77 11.71
N LEU A 673 -22.76 -18.67 10.82
CA LEU A 673 -22.94 -20.09 11.15
C LEU A 673 -21.58 -20.82 11.14
N ASP A 674 -21.35 -21.66 12.15
CA ASP A 674 -20.15 -22.50 12.22
C ASP A 674 -20.31 -23.75 11.33
N TYR A 675 -20.02 -23.59 10.05
CA TYR A 675 -19.99 -24.67 9.06
C TYR A 675 -18.94 -25.76 9.36
N GLY A 676 -18.06 -25.58 10.35
CA GLY A 676 -17.15 -26.60 10.85
C GLY A 676 -17.77 -27.57 11.87
N LYS A 677 -19.03 -27.38 12.27
CA LYS A 677 -19.73 -28.23 13.26
C LYS A 677 -21.08 -28.74 12.74
N ALA A 678 -21.38 -30.02 12.97
CA ALA A 678 -22.71 -30.56 12.76
C ALA A 678 -23.75 -29.79 13.61
N PRO A 679 -24.97 -29.50 13.09
CA PRO A 679 -25.58 -30.02 11.86
C PRO A 679 -25.33 -29.17 10.60
N HIS A 680 -24.29 -28.32 10.59
CA HIS A 680 -23.84 -27.61 9.39
C HIS A 680 -22.83 -28.47 8.61
N ALA A 681 -22.72 -28.24 7.29
CA ALA A 681 -21.88 -29.04 6.40
C ALA A 681 -21.45 -28.26 5.14
N GLY A 682 -20.64 -28.88 4.26
CA GLY A 682 -20.06 -28.25 3.06
C GLY A 682 -18.80 -27.41 3.28
N VAL A 683 -18.19 -27.45 4.48
CA VAL A 683 -16.86 -26.89 4.75
C VAL A 683 -15.98 -27.94 5.42
N ASN A 684 -14.91 -28.36 4.74
CA ASN A 684 -13.95 -29.31 5.32
C ASN A 684 -12.89 -28.54 6.13
N ALA A 685 -13.09 -28.52 7.45
CA ALA A 685 -12.21 -27.89 8.44
C ALA A 685 -11.43 -28.92 9.30
N SER A 686 -11.14 -30.10 8.73
CA SER A 686 -10.52 -31.25 9.43
C SER A 686 -9.01 -31.14 9.64
N ARG A 687 -8.34 -30.13 9.07
CA ARG A 687 -6.88 -30.00 9.05
C ARG A 687 -6.41 -28.71 9.68
N THR A 688 -5.29 -28.78 10.39
CA THR A 688 -4.47 -27.64 10.79
C THR A 688 -3.09 -27.72 10.14
N ASP A 689 -2.38 -26.60 10.08
CA ASP A 689 -0.97 -26.53 9.70
C ASP A 689 -0.28 -25.44 10.54
N ALA A 690 0.88 -25.75 11.11
CA ALA A 690 1.63 -24.87 12.02
C ALA A 690 2.90 -24.26 11.38
N SER A 691 3.15 -24.49 10.09
CA SER A 691 4.34 -23.99 9.38
C SER A 691 4.32 -22.49 9.05
N GLY A 692 3.20 -21.80 9.30
CA GLY A 692 3.03 -20.38 8.99
C GLY A 692 2.70 -20.08 7.52
N SER A 693 2.90 -21.02 6.59
CA SER A 693 2.37 -20.90 5.23
C SER A 693 2.15 -22.23 4.49
N LEU A 694 1.06 -22.32 3.74
CA LEU A 694 0.75 -23.36 2.76
C LEU A 694 1.45 -23.13 1.41
N PHE A 695 1.74 -21.87 1.06
CA PHE A 695 2.27 -21.46 -0.25
C PHE A 695 3.79 -21.20 -0.25
N LEU A 696 4.33 -20.62 0.83
CA LEU A 696 5.74 -20.26 0.96
C LEU A 696 6.48 -21.20 1.94
N LYS A 697 7.81 -21.33 1.77
CA LYS A 697 8.70 -22.00 2.75
C LYS A 697 9.01 -21.08 3.93
N SER A 698 9.07 -19.77 3.67
CA SER A 698 9.20 -18.71 4.67
C SER A 698 8.38 -17.49 4.24
N THR A 699 7.64 -16.94 5.20
CA THR A 699 6.88 -15.69 5.09
C THR A 699 7.71 -14.45 5.46
N GLY A 700 9.04 -14.59 5.55
CA GLY A 700 9.95 -13.53 6.00
C GLY A 700 9.67 -13.11 7.44
N THR A 701 10.07 -11.89 7.80
CA THR A 701 9.45 -11.20 8.94
C THR A 701 8.04 -10.82 8.50
N PRO A 702 6.96 -11.22 9.21
CA PRO A 702 5.61 -10.85 8.82
C PRO A 702 5.44 -9.32 8.80
N PRO A 703 4.67 -8.75 7.84
CA PRO A 703 4.11 -7.43 8.09
C PRO A 703 3.22 -7.53 9.34
N GLY A 704 3.42 -6.63 10.29
CA GLY A 704 2.48 -6.47 11.41
C GLY A 704 1.08 -6.13 10.88
N PRO A 705 0.01 -6.38 11.67
CA PRO A 705 -1.35 -6.06 11.25
C PRO A 705 -1.47 -4.56 10.95
N GLY A 706 -1.59 -4.23 9.66
CA GLY A 706 -1.44 -2.86 9.17
C GLY A 706 -2.61 -1.96 9.55
N ASP A 707 -2.33 -0.91 10.32
CA ASP A 707 -3.29 0.18 10.52
C ASP A 707 -3.42 1.02 9.22
N PRO A 708 -4.61 1.56 8.87
CA PRO A 708 -4.88 2.00 7.51
C PRO A 708 -4.13 3.29 7.17
N GLN A 709 -3.18 3.17 6.25
CA GLN A 709 -2.36 4.29 5.78
C GLN A 709 -3.21 5.42 5.17
N THR A 710 -3.12 6.60 5.78
CA THR A 710 -3.39 7.91 5.16
C THR A 710 -2.38 8.19 4.03
N PRO A 711 -2.58 9.25 3.21
CA PRO A 711 -1.57 9.70 2.26
C PRO A 711 -0.22 9.94 2.96
N PRO A 712 0.93 9.66 2.30
CA PRO A 712 2.24 9.73 2.95
C PRO A 712 2.56 11.16 3.41
N THR A 713 2.54 11.36 4.73
CA THR A 713 2.88 12.63 5.39
C THR A 713 4.28 13.09 4.99
N PRO A 714 4.50 14.38 4.67
CA PRO A 714 5.84 14.92 4.44
C PRO A 714 6.74 14.70 5.66
N VAL A 715 8.01 14.36 5.45
CA VAL A 715 8.99 14.29 6.55
C VAL A 715 9.35 15.66 7.10
N SER A 716 8.94 16.77 6.46
CA SER A 716 8.98 18.12 7.02
C SER A 716 7.77 18.51 7.87
N ALA A 717 6.65 17.78 7.83
CA ALA A 717 5.41 18.21 8.48
C ALA A 717 5.59 18.36 10.00
N GLY A 718 5.22 19.53 10.54
CA GLY A 718 5.35 19.88 11.95
C GLY A 718 6.78 19.96 12.50
N LYS A 719 7.80 19.93 11.62
CA LYS A 719 9.22 19.97 12.00
C LYS A 719 9.71 21.38 12.35
N PRO A 720 10.78 21.53 13.15
CA PRO A 720 11.41 22.82 13.40
C PRO A 720 11.91 23.47 12.10
N ALA A 721 11.34 24.63 11.76
CA ALA A 721 11.75 25.46 10.65
C ALA A 721 12.36 26.78 11.14
N THR A 722 13.37 27.27 10.43
CA THR A 722 14.13 28.50 10.73
C THR A 722 14.40 29.23 9.42
N ALA A 723 14.47 30.57 9.44
CA ALA A 723 14.74 31.36 8.24
C ALA A 723 15.75 32.49 8.52
N SER A 724 16.34 33.04 7.46
CA SER A 724 17.23 34.21 7.53
C SER A 724 16.54 35.50 7.96
N SER A 725 15.24 35.64 7.66
CA SER A 725 14.41 36.78 8.07
C SER A 725 12.92 36.39 8.06
N VAL A 726 12.09 37.29 8.60
CA VAL A 726 10.63 37.27 8.46
C VAL A 726 10.13 38.66 8.06
N GLU A 727 9.11 38.72 7.20
CA GLU A 727 8.45 39.97 6.78
C GLU A 727 7.79 40.68 7.99
N SER A 728 7.11 39.91 8.83
CA SER A 728 6.58 40.36 10.12
C SER A 728 6.43 39.16 11.08
N ALA A 729 6.07 39.43 12.33
CA ALA A 729 5.84 38.38 13.34
C ALA A 729 4.74 37.36 12.97
N GLY A 730 3.87 37.68 12.01
CA GLY A 730 2.81 36.80 11.51
C GLY A 730 3.22 35.84 10.39
N PHE A 731 4.45 35.93 9.87
CA PHE A 731 4.90 35.15 8.69
C PHE A 731 6.15 34.30 9.00
N GLY A 732 6.13 33.61 10.14
CA GLY A 732 7.24 32.81 10.65
C GLY A 732 7.53 31.54 9.84
N ALA A 733 8.77 31.05 9.89
CA ALA A 733 9.23 29.90 9.11
C ALA A 733 8.45 28.58 9.35
N GLY A 734 7.81 28.43 10.51
CA GLY A 734 6.94 27.26 10.79
C GLY A 734 5.69 27.20 9.93
N LEU A 735 5.23 28.35 9.41
CA LEU A 735 4.04 28.50 8.55
C LEU A 735 4.30 28.13 7.08
N ALA A 736 5.31 27.29 6.84
CA ALA A 736 5.56 26.65 5.55
C ALA A 736 5.79 25.13 5.74
N VAL A 737 5.41 24.58 6.90
CA VAL A 737 5.50 23.15 7.25
C VAL A 737 4.38 22.70 8.20
N ASP A 738 3.35 23.54 8.42
CA ASP A 738 2.25 23.26 9.36
C ASP A 738 1.11 22.45 8.72
N GLY A 739 1.05 22.39 7.39
CA GLY A 739 0.01 21.71 6.61
C GLY A 739 -1.18 22.58 6.22
N ASP A 740 -1.17 23.89 6.52
CA ASP A 740 -2.28 24.82 6.22
C ASP A 740 -1.94 25.80 5.09
N ALA A 741 -2.50 25.56 3.90
CA ALA A 741 -2.35 26.46 2.76
C ALA A 741 -2.96 27.87 2.97
N GLY A 742 -3.64 28.13 4.10
CA GLY A 742 -4.05 29.46 4.54
C GLY A 742 -2.95 30.26 5.26
N THR A 743 -1.86 29.63 5.71
CA THR A 743 -0.69 30.30 6.32
C THR A 743 0.43 30.48 5.29
N ARG A 744 1.51 31.19 5.66
CA ARG A 744 2.74 31.31 4.85
C ARG A 744 3.94 31.75 5.69
N TRP A 745 5.13 31.27 5.35
CA TRP A 745 6.37 32.01 5.62
C TRP A 745 6.53 33.15 4.62
N ALA A 746 7.10 34.27 5.05
CA ALA A 746 7.54 35.35 4.18
C ALA A 746 8.84 35.95 4.72
N SER A 747 9.82 36.18 3.85
CA SER A 747 11.07 36.87 4.17
C SER A 747 10.97 38.38 3.99
N GLN A 748 11.92 39.12 4.57
CA GLN A 748 12.02 40.57 4.44
C GLN A 748 12.18 41.00 2.97
N GLU A 749 11.41 42.01 2.57
CA GLU A 749 11.47 42.66 1.25
C GLU A 749 12.85 43.28 0.97
N ASP A 750 13.21 43.37 -0.31
CA ASP A 750 14.44 44.01 -0.82
C ASP A 750 15.79 43.53 -0.25
N VAL A 751 15.82 42.31 0.28
CA VAL A 751 17.05 41.64 0.72
C VAL A 751 17.21 40.28 0.04
N ASP A 752 18.30 40.11 -0.69
CA ASP A 752 18.80 38.88 -1.29
C ASP A 752 20.25 38.60 -0.82
N PRO A 753 20.66 37.34 -0.59
CA PRO A 753 19.88 36.10 -0.62
C PRO A 753 19.07 35.87 0.68
N GLN A 754 18.06 35.01 0.62
CA GLN A 754 17.26 34.56 1.78
C GLN A 754 17.19 33.04 1.82
N TRP A 755 16.87 32.45 2.96
CA TRP A 755 16.64 31.02 3.09
C TRP A 755 15.60 30.67 4.16
N ILE A 756 14.97 29.51 3.96
CA ILE A 756 14.19 28.79 4.96
C ILE A 756 14.74 27.36 5.04
N ARG A 757 15.01 26.90 6.27
CA ARG A 757 15.66 25.62 6.62
C ARG A 757 14.78 24.85 7.59
N ILE A 758 14.59 23.57 7.30
CA ILE A 758 13.87 22.60 8.12
C ILE A 758 14.88 21.61 8.72
N ASP A 759 14.75 21.31 10.02
CA ASP A 759 15.41 20.18 10.68
C ASP A 759 14.48 18.97 10.68
N LEU A 760 14.80 17.94 9.90
CA LEU A 760 13.98 16.73 9.82
C LEU A 760 14.12 15.84 11.08
N GLY A 761 15.10 16.13 11.95
CA GLY A 761 15.37 15.45 13.22
C GLY A 761 16.30 14.23 13.12
N ALA A 762 16.43 13.64 11.93
CA ALA A 762 17.35 12.54 11.63
C ALA A 762 17.82 12.67 10.17
N ARG A 763 18.87 11.94 9.76
CA ARG A 763 19.29 11.91 8.34
C ARG A 763 18.24 11.18 7.50
N HIS A 764 17.64 11.87 6.55
CA HIS A 764 16.72 11.29 5.57
C HIS A 764 17.40 11.13 4.20
N THR A 765 16.99 10.12 3.42
CA THR A 765 17.23 10.07 1.98
C THR A 765 16.06 10.76 1.31
N LEU A 766 16.28 11.98 0.82
CA LEU A 766 15.25 12.77 0.17
C LEU A 766 14.99 12.24 -1.24
N SER A 767 13.71 12.21 -1.61
CA SER A 767 13.22 11.77 -2.92
C SER A 767 12.40 12.84 -3.64
N ARG A 768 11.80 13.78 -2.91
CA ARG A 768 10.95 14.85 -3.43
C ARG A 768 10.90 16.04 -2.46
N VAL A 769 10.82 17.24 -3.00
CA VAL A 769 10.57 18.50 -2.29
C VAL A 769 9.52 19.25 -3.09
N LYS A 770 8.34 19.47 -2.50
CA LYS A 770 7.33 20.36 -3.06
C LYS A 770 7.43 21.72 -2.37
N LEU A 771 7.64 22.78 -3.14
CA LEU A 771 7.39 24.15 -2.69
C LEU A 771 6.00 24.58 -3.18
N ASP A 772 5.28 25.34 -2.35
CA ASP A 772 4.03 26.02 -2.72
C ASP A 772 4.25 27.51 -2.44
N TRP A 773 4.52 28.27 -3.49
CA TRP A 773 4.82 29.70 -3.42
C TRP A 773 3.54 30.54 -3.36
N GLU A 774 3.59 31.63 -2.61
CA GLU A 774 2.65 32.74 -2.75
C GLU A 774 2.94 33.49 -4.09
N ALA A 775 2.20 34.54 -4.44
CA ALA A 775 2.53 35.40 -5.57
C ALA A 775 3.96 35.99 -5.50
N ALA A 776 4.55 36.10 -4.31
CA ALA A 776 5.94 36.48 -4.07
C ALA A 776 6.90 35.27 -3.99
N TYR A 777 7.57 34.94 -5.11
CA TYR A 777 8.39 33.73 -5.28
C TYR A 777 9.86 34.00 -5.64
N GLY A 778 10.69 32.96 -5.65
CA GLY A 778 12.08 33.00 -6.13
C GLY A 778 12.24 32.59 -7.60
N THR A 779 12.73 33.50 -8.46
CA THR A 779 13.12 33.13 -9.84
C THR A 779 14.45 32.37 -9.89
N ALA A 780 15.37 32.65 -8.97
CA ALA A 780 16.59 31.86 -8.80
C ALA A 780 16.74 31.40 -7.36
N TYR A 781 16.80 30.08 -7.14
CA TYR A 781 16.98 29.47 -5.83
C TYR A 781 17.66 28.10 -5.94
N ARG A 782 18.07 27.56 -4.78
CA ARG A 782 18.59 26.18 -4.63
C ARG A 782 17.82 25.44 -3.55
N ILE A 783 17.70 24.12 -3.70
CA ILE A 783 17.43 23.24 -2.56
C ILE A 783 18.75 22.60 -2.16
N GLN A 784 19.08 22.63 -0.87
CA GLN A 784 20.34 22.13 -0.33
C GLN A 784 20.08 21.20 0.86
N THR A 785 20.88 20.14 1.00
CA THR A 785 20.92 19.30 2.21
C THR A 785 22.18 19.54 3.03
N SER A 786 22.10 19.19 4.31
CA SER A 786 23.19 19.28 5.28
C SER A 786 22.97 18.26 6.40
N ASP A 787 24.05 17.73 6.99
CA ASP A 787 23.97 16.82 8.15
C ASP A 787 24.15 17.56 9.48
N ASP A 788 24.86 18.68 9.49
CA ASP A 788 25.24 19.49 10.65
C ASP A 788 24.47 20.82 10.76
N GLY A 789 23.85 21.27 9.66
CA GLY A 789 23.18 22.55 9.52
C GLY A 789 24.10 23.69 9.08
N THR A 790 25.39 23.42 8.85
CA THR A 790 26.45 24.41 8.56
C THR A 790 27.16 24.17 7.21
N GLU A 791 27.48 22.93 6.84
CA GLU A 791 27.98 22.58 5.51
C GLU A 791 26.83 22.13 4.60
N TRP A 792 26.73 22.70 3.39
CA TRP A 792 25.55 22.57 2.52
C TRP A 792 25.90 22.03 1.13
N THR A 793 25.19 20.98 0.70
CA THR A 793 25.30 20.38 -0.63
C THR A 793 24.07 20.72 -1.46
N ASP A 794 24.26 21.23 -2.68
CA ASP A 794 23.17 21.47 -3.63
C ASP A 794 22.55 20.14 -4.11
N ILE A 795 21.24 19.98 -3.90
CA ILE A 795 20.45 18.84 -4.43
C ILE A 795 19.45 19.26 -5.52
N HIS A 796 19.22 20.57 -5.68
CA HIS A 796 18.52 21.18 -6.81
C HIS A 796 18.96 22.65 -6.96
N ALA A 797 18.95 23.21 -8.17
CA ALA A 797 19.11 24.63 -8.43
C ALA A 797 18.36 25.06 -9.69
N THR A 798 17.77 26.26 -9.65
CA THR A 798 17.11 26.91 -10.80
C THR A 798 17.47 28.41 -10.87
N SER A 799 17.33 28.98 -12.06
CA SER A 799 17.43 30.43 -12.32
C SER A 799 16.31 30.93 -13.26
N ALA A 800 15.23 30.15 -13.38
CA ALA A 800 14.08 30.43 -14.22
C ALA A 800 12.76 29.96 -13.58
N GLY A 801 12.65 30.03 -12.25
CA GLY A 801 11.40 29.80 -11.54
C GLY A 801 10.37 30.90 -11.83
N ASP A 802 9.10 30.49 -11.90
CA ASP A 802 7.94 31.29 -12.29
C ASP A 802 6.82 31.36 -11.22
N GLY A 803 6.98 30.64 -10.10
CA GLY A 803 6.11 30.68 -8.93
C GLY A 803 5.07 29.55 -8.90
N GLY A 804 4.06 29.67 -8.04
CA GLY A 804 3.07 28.60 -7.85
C GLY A 804 3.66 27.35 -7.21
N VAL A 805 3.49 26.17 -7.80
CA VAL A 805 3.90 24.89 -7.20
C VAL A 805 5.10 24.27 -7.92
N ASP A 806 6.25 24.29 -7.26
CA ASP A 806 7.46 23.56 -7.68
C ASP A 806 7.47 22.16 -7.07
N ASP A 807 7.12 21.12 -7.84
CA ASP A 807 7.18 19.71 -7.40
C ASP A 807 8.51 19.04 -7.82
N LEU A 808 9.55 19.29 -7.02
CA LEU A 808 10.93 18.93 -7.34
C LEU A 808 11.21 17.47 -6.95
N THR A 809 11.58 16.64 -7.92
CA THR A 809 12.28 15.39 -7.61
C THR A 809 13.72 15.72 -7.24
N VAL A 810 14.17 15.25 -6.07
CA VAL A 810 15.52 15.48 -5.56
C VAL A 810 16.16 14.17 -5.15
N SER A 811 17.49 14.12 -5.14
CA SER A 811 18.24 12.97 -4.63
C SER A 811 19.41 13.47 -3.77
N GLY A 812 19.36 13.17 -2.48
CA GLY A 812 20.43 13.52 -1.55
C GLY A 812 20.12 13.05 -0.13
N THR A 813 21.12 13.12 0.74
CA THR A 813 20.97 12.85 2.17
C THR A 813 21.25 14.09 2.99
N GLY A 814 20.53 14.23 4.09
CA GLY A 814 20.77 15.25 5.10
C GLY A 814 19.81 15.10 6.29
N ARG A 815 20.20 15.66 7.43
CA ARG A 815 19.27 15.95 8.54
C ARG A 815 18.51 17.25 8.30
N TYR A 816 19.21 18.25 7.77
CA TYR A 816 18.67 19.54 7.44
C TYR A 816 18.47 19.67 5.93
N VAL A 817 17.42 20.38 5.54
CA VAL A 817 17.15 20.77 4.16
C VAL A 817 16.72 22.23 4.12
N ARG A 818 17.17 22.99 3.12
CA ARG A 818 16.78 24.40 2.96
C ARG A 818 16.50 24.79 1.52
N MET A 819 15.56 25.70 1.36
CA MET A 819 15.44 26.53 0.16
C MET A 819 16.35 27.75 0.37
N TYR A 820 17.22 28.04 -0.58
CA TYR A 820 18.18 29.15 -0.57
C TYR A 820 17.95 30.01 -1.82
N GLY A 821 17.19 31.09 -1.65
CA GLY A 821 16.82 32.05 -2.68
C GLY A 821 17.93 33.04 -2.98
N THR A 822 18.19 33.29 -4.27
CA THR A 822 19.28 34.14 -4.76
C THR A 822 18.84 35.22 -5.76
N ALA A 823 17.63 35.14 -6.33
CA ALA A 823 16.93 36.26 -6.96
C ALA A 823 15.40 36.07 -6.86
N ARG A 824 14.70 37.12 -6.45
CA ARG A 824 13.22 37.18 -6.34
C ARG A 824 12.58 37.42 -7.70
N GLY A 825 11.40 36.83 -7.93
CA GLY A 825 10.60 37.02 -9.14
C GLY A 825 9.69 38.26 -9.11
N THR A 826 9.57 38.91 -7.95
CA THR A 826 8.78 40.12 -7.72
C THR A 826 9.55 41.12 -6.83
N PRO A 827 9.07 42.37 -6.66
CA PRO A 827 9.67 43.32 -5.71
C PRO A 827 9.54 42.91 -4.23
N TYR A 828 8.60 42.03 -3.90
CA TYR A 828 8.38 41.53 -2.54
C TYR A 828 9.47 40.53 -2.11
N GLY A 829 9.42 40.02 -0.88
CA GLY A 829 10.30 38.95 -0.39
C GLY A 829 10.05 37.58 -1.07
N TYR A 830 10.74 36.55 -0.61
CA TYR A 830 10.34 35.15 -0.89
C TYR A 830 9.24 34.74 0.09
N SER A 831 8.17 34.10 -0.39
CA SER A 831 7.08 33.62 0.46
C SER A 831 6.56 32.24 0.01
N LEU A 832 6.37 31.35 0.98
CA LEU A 832 5.94 29.97 0.78
C LEU A 832 4.75 29.67 1.69
N HIS A 833 3.66 29.18 1.11
CA HIS A 833 2.59 28.50 1.82
C HIS A 833 3.04 27.14 2.35
N GLU A 834 3.84 26.39 1.57
CA GLU A 834 4.31 25.06 1.97
C GLU A 834 5.70 24.70 1.44
N PHE A 835 6.41 23.87 2.19
CA PHE A 835 7.73 23.30 1.91
C PHE A 835 7.70 21.81 2.36
N ALA A 836 6.89 21.03 1.64
CA ALA A 836 6.67 19.62 1.88
C ALA A 836 7.84 18.77 1.35
N VAL A 837 8.70 18.32 2.25
CA VAL A 837 9.84 17.45 1.99
C VAL A 837 9.40 15.99 2.14
N TYR A 838 9.78 15.13 1.20
CA TYR A 838 9.51 13.70 1.24
C TYR A 838 10.81 12.89 1.08
N GLY A 839 10.91 11.82 1.84
CA GLY A 839 12.04 10.90 1.83
C GLY A 839 11.80 9.77 2.82
N SER A 840 12.58 8.69 2.71
CA SER A 840 12.69 7.72 3.81
C SER A 840 13.66 8.27 4.87
N PRO A 841 13.68 7.75 6.10
CA PRO A 841 14.93 7.72 6.87
C PRO A 841 16.03 7.17 5.96
N ALA A 842 17.23 7.75 6.02
CA ALA A 842 18.33 7.18 5.24
C ALA A 842 18.62 5.77 5.77
N PRO A 843 18.89 4.77 4.91
CA PRO A 843 19.57 3.59 5.40
C PRO A 843 20.91 4.04 6.00
N ASP A 844 21.22 3.60 7.21
CA ASP A 844 22.44 3.96 7.92
C ASP A 844 23.67 3.35 7.23
N ASN A 845 24.07 3.95 6.13
CA ASN A 845 25.31 3.64 5.40
C ASN A 845 26.56 4.15 6.15
N GLY A 846 26.41 4.53 7.43
CA GLY A 846 27.49 4.64 8.42
C GLY A 846 27.97 3.26 8.89
N GLY A 847 28.25 2.37 7.93
CA GLY A 847 28.92 1.08 8.09
C GLY A 847 28.33 0.07 9.09
N GLY A 848 29.01 -1.06 9.33
CA GLY A 848 30.18 -1.56 8.59
C GLY A 848 29.87 -2.91 7.93
N THR A 849 30.70 -3.34 6.98
CA THR A 849 30.68 -4.72 6.45
C THR A 849 31.36 -5.68 7.43
N GLY A 850 31.01 -5.61 8.72
CA GLY A 850 31.57 -6.47 9.75
C GLY A 850 31.01 -7.89 9.66
N PRO A 851 31.69 -8.88 10.27
CA PRO A 851 31.23 -10.26 10.24
C PRO A 851 29.92 -10.43 11.01
N VAL A 852 29.13 -11.44 10.62
CA VAL A 852 27.99 -11.91 11.41
C VAL A 852 28.45 -13.05 12.31
N VAL A 853 28.11 -12.99 13.59
CA VAL A 853 28.37 -14.04 14.58
C VAL A 853 27.04 -14.56 15.10
N ASP A 854 26.67 -15.75 14.65
CA ASP A 854 25.50 -16.48 15.15
C ASP A 854 25.81 -17.11 16.52
N VAL A 855 24.91 -16.88 17.49
CA VAL A 855 25.01 -17.46 18.84
C VAL A 855 23.69 -18.13 19.22
N ALA A 856 23.78 -19.26 19.92
CA ALA A 856 22.62 -20.06 20.34
C ALA A 856 22.70 -20.54 21.81
N THR A 857 23.66 -20.01 22.58
CA THR A 857 23.90 -20.35 23.99
C THR A 857 24.47 -19.15 24.75
N THR A 858 24.28 -19.10 26.07
CA THR A 858 24.89 -18.08 26.96
C THR A 858 26.38 -17.90 26.70
N ALA A 859 27.15 -19.00 26.67
CA ALA A 859 28.61 -18.95 26.54
C ALA A 859 29.07 -18.37 25.19
N GLN A 860 28.36 -18.68 24.10
CA GLN A 860 28.62 -18.07 22.80
C GLN A 860 28.31 -16.57 22.81
N LEU A 861 27.18 -16.17 23.41
CA LEU A 861 26.80 -14.76 23.52
C LEU A 861 27.82 -13.97 24.35
N GLN A 862 28.17 -14.44 25.56
CA GLN A 862 29.17 -13.81 26.41
C GLN A 862 30.54 -13.67 25.70
N SER A 863 30.97 -14.71 24.98
CA SER A 863 32.20 -14.67 24.18
C SER A 863 32.11 -13.63 23.04
N ALA A 864 30.99 -13.59 22.32
CA ALA A 864 30.77 -12.65 21.22
C ALA A 864 30.74 -11.19 21.71
N LEU A 865 30.06 -10.88 22.81
CA LEU A 865 30.01 -9.52 23.39
C LEU A 865 31.40 -9.06 23.88
N ALA A 866 32.19 -9.96 24.46
CA ALA A 866 33.56 -9.66 24.91
C ALA A 866 34.56 -9.46 23.74
N ALA A 867 34.33 -10.15 22.62
CA ALA A 867 35.15 -10.08 21.40
C ALA A 867 34.69 -9.02 20.39
N ALA A 868 33.56 -8.34 20.62
CA ALA A 868 32.86 -7.51 19.64
C ALA A 868 33.72 -6.39 19.02
N GLN A 869 33.53 -6.16 17.71
CA GLN A 869 34.26 -5.19 16.87
C GLN A 869 33.28 -4.21 16.19
N PRO A 870 33.69 -2.96 15.90
CA PRO A 870 32.89 -2.00 15.12
C PRO A 870 32.31 -2.59 13.82
N GLY A 871 31.02 -2.38 13.57
CA GLY A 871 30.31 -2.88 12.39
C GLY A 871 29.93 -4.37 12.44
N GLN A 872 30.31 -5.11 13.47
CA GLN A 872 29.97 -6.53 13.64
C GLN A 872 28.48 -6.70 14.00
N THR A 873 27.87 -7.80 13.56
CA THR A 873 26.51 -8.19 13.98
C THR A 873 26.55 -9.49 14.77
N ILE A 874 26.12 -9.46 16.02
CA ILE A 874 25.88 -10.64 16.86
C ILE A 874 24.40 -10.97 16.73
N ARG A 875 24.08 -12.18 16.27
CA ARG A 875 22.70 -12.62 16.01
C ARG A 875 22.33 -13.77 16.94
N LEU A 876 21.35 -13.51 17.80
CA LEU A 876 20.75 -14.48 18.72
C LEU A 876 19.82 -15.42 17.94
N ALA A 877 20.01 -16.73 18.11
CA ALA A 877 18.96 -17.70 17.84
C ALA A 877 17.84 -17.60 18.90
N ALA A 878 16.63 -18.05 18.55
CA ALA A 878 15.55 -18.21 19.52
C ALA A 878 15.94 -19.20 20.64
N GLY A 879 15.64 -18.86 21.89
CA GLY A 879 16.09 -19.58 23.08
C GLY A 879 16.26 -18.64 24.28
N GLU A 880 16.43 -19.21 25.47
CA GLU A 880 16.68 -18.47 26.71
C GLU A 880 18.17 -18.49 27.06
N TYR A 881 18.75 -17.33 27.32
CA TYR A 881 20.16 -17.09 27.62
C TYR A 881 20.25 -16.61 29.07
N ARG A 882 20.67 -17.48 29.99
CA ARG A 882 20.78 -17.17 31.43
C ARG A 882 22.20 -16.79 31.82
N GLY A 883 22.37 -15.68 32.54
CA GLY A 883 23.62 -15.23 33.17
C GLY A 883 23.90 -13.73 32.95
N ALA A 884 25.02 -13.23 33.48
CA ALA A 884 25.46 -11.85 33.23
C ALA A 884 25.83 -11.60 31.75
N PHE A 885 25.30 -10.51 31.19
CA PHE A 885 25.67 -10.00 29.86
C PHE A 885 26.19 -8.57 29.94
N VAL A 886 27.49 -8.39 29.70
CA VAL A 886 28.16 -7.08 29.78
C VAL A 886 28.90 -6.77 28.48
N ILE A 887 28.63 -5.59 27.93
CA ILE A 887 29.23 -5.03 26.73
C ILE A 887 30.24 -3.95 27.13
N ARG A 888 31.49 -4.11 26.69
CA ARG A 888 32.62 -3.18 26.94
C ARG A 888 33.43 -2.89 25.69
N ARG A 889 32.75 -2.84 24.54
CA ARG A 889 33.32 -2.57 23.21
C ARG A 889 32.53 -1.43 22.60
N ALA A 890 33.21 -0.39 22.14
CA ALA A 890 32.57 0.70 21.41
C ALA A 890 32.38 0.31 19.94
N GLY A 891 31.25 0.66 19.35
CA GLY A 891 31.16 0.87 17.91
C GLY A 891 31.70 2.25 17.52
N THR A 892 31.42 2.69 16.30
CA THR A 892 31.61 4.10 15.89
C THR A 892 30.41 4.59 15.09
N ALA A 893 30.28 5.91 14.90
CA ALA A 893 29.25 6.50 14.03
C ALA A 893 29.27 5.98 12.58
N ALA A 894 30.42 5.44 12.14
CA ALA A 894 30.64 4.87 10.82
C ALA A 894 30.80 3.33 10.84
N ALA A 895 30.57 2.69 12.00
CA ALA A 895 30.54 1.24 12.18
C ALA A 895 29.92 0.87 13.56
N PRO A 896 28.61 1.05 13.77
CA PRO A 896 27.95 0.64 15.00
C PRO A 896 27.93 -0.88 15.13
N ILE A 897 27.95 -1.40 16.35
CA ILE A 897 27.87 -2.86 16.61
C ILE A 897 26.41 -3.25 16.83
N THR A 898 25.96 -4.32 16.20
CA THR A 898 24.56 -4.77 16.32
C THR A 898 24.47 -6.03 17.18
N LEU A 899 23.57 -6.05 18.17
CA LEU A 899 23.04 -7.25 18.80
C LEU A 899 21.56 -7.39 18.37
N THR A 900 21.19 -8.50 17.75
CA THR A 900 19.82 -8.69 17.26
C THR A 900 19.31 -10.11 17.44
N GLY A 901 18.00 -10.26 17.65
CA GLY A 901 17.32 -11.54 17.74
C GLY A 901 15.82 -11.41 17.45
N PRO A 902 15.10 -12.52 17.31
CA PRO A 902 13.64 -12.54 17.43
C PRO A 902 13.22 -12.32 18.89
N ALA A 903 11.96 -11.96 19.14
CA ALA A 903 11.47 -11.71 20.50
C ALA A 903 11.52 -12.94 21.42
N ASN A 904 11.58 -14.16 20.86
CA ASN A 904 11.80 -15.39 21.61
C ASN A 904 13.28 -15.79 21.73
N ALA A 905 14.23 -14.90 21.39
CA ALA A 905 15.55 -14.87 21.99
C ALA A 905 15.48 -14.01 23.25
N VAL A 906 15.76 -14.59 24.41
CA VAL A 906 15.44 -14.01 25.71
C VAL A 906 16.65 -13.98 26.63
N LEU A 907 17.11 -12.81 27.01
CA LEU A 907 18.17 -12.62 28.01
C LEU A 907 17.55 -12.65 29.42
N VAL A 908 18.18 -13.39 30.33
CA VAL A 908 17.76 -13.56 31.72
C VAL A 908 18.96 -13.46 32.65
N ASN A 909 18.82 -12.73 33.75
CA ASN A 909 19.85 -12.67 34.80
C ASN A 909 19.22 -12.75 36.20
N ASP A 910 18.70 -13.95 36.52
CA ASP A 910 18.14 -14.31 37.82
C ASP A 910 19.21 -14.86 38.80
N GLY A 911 20.49 -14.53 38.55
CA GLY A 911 21.59 -14.87 39.43
C GLY A 911 21.57 -14.04 40.73
N PRO A 912 22.12 -14.55 41.84
CA PRO A 912 22.21 -13.80 43.09
C PRO A 912 23.16 -12.60 42.93
N SER A 913 22.60 -11.41 42.71
CA SER A 913 23.38 -10.16 42.63
C SER A 913 24.21 -9.98 43.91
N GLY A 914 25.54 -9.87 43.75
CA GLY A 914 26.44 -9.66 44.89
C GLY A 914 26.29 -8.25 45.45
N THR A 915 26.57 -8.05 46.74
CA THR A 915 26.51 -6.74 47.41
C THR A 915 27.10 -5.64 46.54
N ALA A 916 26.25 -4.76 46.02
CA ALA A 916 26.66 -3.79 45.02
C ALA A 916 27.69 -2.81 45.61
N PRO A 917 28.78 -2.49 44.89
CA PRO A 917 29.66 -1.40 45.29
C PRO A 917 28.90 -0.07 45.19
N SER A 918 29.30 0.92 45.99
CA SER A 918 28.66 2.24 46.00
C SER A 918 28.61 2.91 44.63
N CYS A 919 29.57 2.59 43.74
CA CYS A 919 29.52 2.92 42.32
C CYS A 919 29.72 1.66 41.45
N PRO A 920 28.65 1.12 40.84
CA PRO A 920 28.71 0.01 39.89
C PRO A 920 29.67 0.28 38.72
N ALA A 921 30.67 -0.58 38.57
CA ALA A 921 31.52 -0.68 37.39
C ALA A 921 31.83 -2.17 37.10
N PRO A 922 31.92 -2.62 35.83
CA PRO A 922 32.08 -4.03 35.52
C PRO A 922 33.39 -4.62 36.08
N THR A 923 33.23 -5.47 37.09
CA THR A 923 34.29 -6.03 37.91
C THR A 923 34.31 -7.55 37.72
N ALA A 924 35.50 -8.13 37.49
CA ALA A 924 35.61 -9.56 37.21
C ALA A 924 35.14 -10.40 38.41
N GLY A 925 34.22 -11.34 38.16
CA GLY A 925 33.65 -12.21 39.19
C GLY A 925 32.51 -11.60 40.03
N TRP A 926 32.08 -10.37 39.75
CA TRP A 926 30.87 -9.78 40.34
C TRP A 926 29.72 -9.75 39.31
N ASP A 927 28.53 -10.18 39.75
CA ASP A 927 27.30 -10.05 38.97
C ASP A 927 26.46 -8.86 39.49
N SER A 928 26.05 -8.03 38.54
CA SER A 928 25.19 -6.85 38.76
C SER A 928 23.71 -7.21 38.91
N GLY A 929 23.30 -8.39 38.43
CA GLY A 929 21.91 -8.76 38.23
C GLY A 929 21.25 -8.08 37.02
N TYR A 930 21.97 -7.28 36.22
CA TYR A 930 21.38 -6.60 35.07
C TYR A 930 21.23 -7.57 33.89
N GLY A 931 20.11 -7.51 33.17
CA GLY A 931 19.81 -8.37 32.03
C GLY A 931 20.67 -8.06 30.78
N LEU A 932 21.05 -6.79 30.59
CA LEU A 932 22.13 -6.39 29.68
C LEU A 932 22.77 -5.07 30.16
N TRP A 933 24.10 -5.03 30.27
CA TRP A 933 24.83 -3.84 30.71
C TRP A 933 25.82 -3.34 29.65
N LEU A 934 25.64 -2.12 29.16
CA LEU A 934 26.58 -1.40 28.32
C LEU A 934 27.39 -0.44 29.19
N TYR A 935 28.72 -0.54 29.16
CA TYR A 935 29.60 0.31 29.96
C TYR A 935 30.82 0.77 29.14
N ASP A 936 30.95 2.09 28.96
CA ASP A 936 31.88 2.71 28.01
C ASP A 936 31.74 2.14 26.58
N ALA A 937 30.51 1.86 26.16
CA ALA A 937 30.17 1.13 24.93
C ALA A 937 29.19 1.91 24.02
N PRO A 938 29.58 3.08 23.50
CA PRO A 938 28.75 3.84 22.57
C PRO A 938 28.56 3.15 21.21
N TYR A 939 27.60 3.63 20.42
CA TYR A 939 27.28 3.17 19.06
C TYR A 939 26.91 1.68 18.95
N TRP A 940 25.95 1.25 19.77
CA TRP A 940 25.31 -0.07 19.63
C TRP A 940 23.88 0.03 19.06
N LYS A 941 23.47 -1.03 18.37
CA LYS A 941 22.09 -1.26 17.92
C LYS A 941 21.58 -2.56 18.54
N LEU A 942 20.57 -2.47 19.39
CA LEU A 942 19.97 -3.57 20.13
C LEU A 942 18.56 -3.80 19.57
N ALA A 943 18.34 -4.90 18.84
CA ALA A 943 17.15 -5.03 17.99
C ALA A 943 16.38 -6.36 18.15
N GLY A 944 15.09 -6.26 18.46
CA GLY A 944 14.09 -7.33 18.33
C GLY A 944 14.01 -8.40 19.42
N PHE A 945 14.92 -8.44 20.40
CA PHE A 945 15.00 -9.50 21.42
C PHE A 945 14.34 -9.09 22.77
N THR A 946 14.15 -10.08 23.65
CA THR A 946 13.56 -9.86 24.99
C THR A 946 14.63 -9.84 26.09
N VAL A 947 14.42 -9.04 27.13
CA VAL A 947 15.15 -9.08 28.40
C VAL A 947 14.12 -9.25 29.53
N LYS A 948 14.30 -10.26 30.39
CA LYS A 948 13.40 -10.52 31.53
C LYS A 948 14.12 -11.10 32.73
N ASP A 949 13.38 -11.28 33.83
CA ASP A 949 13.81 -11.99 35.04
C ASP A 949 15.21 -11.55 35.48
N SER A 950 15.35 -10.26 35.75
CA SER A 950 16.64 -9.63 36.10
C SER A 950 16.42 -8.41 37.01
N LYS A 951 17.46 -7.98 37.71
CA LYS A 951 17.36 -6.85 38.64
C LYS A 951 16.99 -5.55 37.94
N LYS A 952 17.68 -5.26 36.84
CA LYS A 952 17.41 -4.15 35.91
C LYS A 952 17.47 -4.71 34.50
N GLY A 953 16.69 -4.17 33.57
CA GLY A 953 16.67 -4.67 32.19
C GLY A 953 17.94 -4.32 31.41
N VAL A 954 17.93 -3.17 30.72
CA VAL A 954 19.07 -2.67 29.93
C VAL A 954 19.65 -1.41 30.59
N VAL A 955 20.87 -1.50 31.11
CA VAL A 955 21.59 -0.36 31.71
C VAL A 955 22.66 0.14 30.75
N LEU A 956 22.70 1.45 30.51
CA LEU A 956 23.69 2.13 29.69
C LEU A 956 24.48 3.12 30.55
N ASP A 957 25.77 2.87 30.74
CA ASP A 957 26.69 3.79 31.43
C ASP A 957 27.71 4.35 30.41
N ASN A 958 27.76 5.68 30.26
CA ASN A 958 28.71 6.38 29.36
C ASN A 958 28.72 5.79 27.93
N SER A 959 27.53 5.43 27.44
CA SER A 959 27.32 4.65 26.21
C SER A 959 26.40 5.42 25.26
N HIS A 960 26.94 6.49 24.68
CA HIS A 960 26.26 7.41 23.77
C HIS A 960 25.80 6.76 22.45
N HIS A 961 24.81 7.36 21.78
CA HIS A 961 24.35 6.96 20.44
C HIS A 961 23.93 5.47 20.33
N VAL A 962 23.43 4.89 21.41
CA VAL A 962 22.91 3.51 21.42
C VAL A 962 21.42 3.53 21.06
N THR A 963 21.00 2.65 20.14
CA THR A 963 19.60 2.48 19.73
C THR A 963 19.05 1.15 20.25
N LEU A 964 17.94 1.19 20.98
CA LEU A 964 17.08 0.06 21.33
C LEU A 964 15.87 0.10 20.38
N ASP A 965 15.62 -0.97 19.64
CA ASP A 965 14.59 -1.00 18.59
C ASP A 965 13.78 -2.31 18.64
N GLY A 966 12.48 -2.21 18.95
CA GLY A 966 11.60 -3.38 19.01
C GLY A 966 11.98 -4.40 20.09
N LEU A 967 12.57 -3.96 21.21
CA LEU A 967 12.86 -4.84 22.35
C LEU A 967 11.59 -5.09 23.17
N ALA A 968 11.55 -6.22 23.87
CA ALA A 968 10.62 -6.41 24.99
C ALA A 968 11.42 -6.45 26.30
N VAL A 969 11.02 -5.65 27.30
CA VAL A 969 11.64 -5.67 28.63
C VAL A 969 10.56 -5.87 29.68
N HIS A 970 10.62 -6.95 30.44
CA HIS A 970 9.58 -7.23 31.44
C HIS A 970 10.02 -8.11 32.60
N HIS A 971 9.28 -8.06 33.70
CA HIS A 971 9.56 -8.84 34.92
C HIS A 971 10.95 -8.53 35.49
N VAL A 972 11.15 -7.28 35.90
CA VAL A 972 12.40 -6.79 36.49
C VAL A 972 12.20 -6.22 37.90
N GLU A 973 13.21 -6.34 38.75
CA GLU A 973 13.13 -6.01 40.19
C GLU A 973 13.05 -4.50 40.48
N ASP A 974 13.84 -3.72 39.72
CA ASP A 974 13.89 -2.26 39.68
C ASP A 974 13.45 -1.77 38.26
N GLU A 975 14.19 -0.87 37.60
CA GLU A 975 13.86 -0.25 36.31
C GLU A 975 14.21 -1.09 35.07
N ALA A 976 13.43 -0.90 33.99
CA ALA A 976 13.61 -1.63 32.74
C ALA A 976 14.74 -1.10 31.85
N VAL A 977 14.84 0.21 31.63
CA VAL A 977 15.90 0.81 30.79
C VAL A 977 16.45 2.07 31.44
N HIS A 978 17.77 2.17 31.58
CA HIS A 978 18.44 3.28 32.26
C HIS A 978 19.54 3.89 31.39
N PHE A 979 19.32 5.11 30.91
CA PHE A 979 20.35 5.94 30.25
C PHE A 979 21.10 6.74 31.31
N ARG A 980 22.26 6.23 31.72
CA ARG A 980 23.03 6.72 32.87
C ARG A 980 24.43 7.17 32.47
N ARG A 981 25.08 7.92 33.35
CA ARG A 981 26.48 8.34 33.23
C ARG A 981 26.75 9.07 31.92
N SER A 982 25.85 10.01 31.62
CA SER A 982 25.79 10.81 30.41
C SER A 982 25.70 9.97 29.14
N SER A 983 24.83 8.96 29.09
CA SER A 983 24.57 8.16 27.87
C SER A 983 23.68 8.94 26.89
N SER A 984 24.20 10.09 26.43
CA SER A 984 23.53 11.05 25.56
C SER A 984 23.22 10.50 24.16
N ASP A 985 22.26 11.12 23.47
CA ASP A 985 21.89 10.83 22.08
C ASP A 985 21.43 9.37 21.86
N GLY A 986 21.02 8.69 22.94
CA GLY A 986 20.43 7.36 22.90
C GLY A 986 18.99 7.39 22.39
N VAL A 987 18.53 6.28 21.82
CA VAL A 987 17.16 6.12 21.33
C VAL A 987 16.60 4.82 21.86
N ILE A 988 15.37 4.83 22.39
CA ILE A 988 14.56 3.64 22.58
C ILE A 988 13.25 3.80 21.81
N ARG A 989 12.98 2.86 20.89
CA ARG A 989 11.80 2.91 20.03
C ARG A 989 11.15 1.57 19.74
N ASN A 990 9.88 1.62 19.30
CA ASN A 990 9.06 0.47 18.90
C ASN A 990 8.97 -0.65 19.97
N SER A 991 9.41 -0.39 21.21
CA SER A 991 9.68 -1.39 22.23
C SER A 991 8.49 -1.53 23.19
N THR A 992 8.37 -2.69 23.85
CA THR A 992 7.32 -2.98 24.84
C THR A 992 7.91 -3.15 26.24
N ILE A 993 7.42 -2.39 27.22
CA ILE A 993 7.91 -2.46 28.61
C ILE A 993 6.74 -2.65 29.58
N THR A 994 6.80 -3.67 30.45
CA THR A 994 5.75 -4.01 31.42
C THR A 994 6.34 -4.69 32.66
N HIS A 995 5.64 -4.77 33.78
CA HIS A 995 6.05 -5.56 34.96
C HIS A 995 7.47 -5.18 35.47
N THR A 996 7.65 -3.93 35.87
CA THR A 996 8.89 -3.38 36.47
C THR A 996 8.72 -3.18 37.97
N GLY A 997 9.80 -2.90 38.70
CA GLY A 997 9.75 -2.60 40.14
C GLY A 997 9.24 -3.74 41.02
N LEU A 998 9.38 -5.00 40.58
CA LEU A 998 8.83 -6.17 41.28
C LEU A 998 9.40 -6.39 42.69
N VAL A 999 10.53 -5.76 43.04
CA VAL A 999 11.13 -5.81 44.39
C VAL A 999 11.23 -4.42 45.01
N GLN A 1000 11.48 -3.37 44.23
CA GLN A 1000 11.49 -1.97 44.68
C GLN A 1000 10.52 -1.13 43.84
N PRO A 1001 9.23 -1.03 44.22
CA PRO A 1001 8.21 -0.42 43.37
C PRO A 1001 8.47 1.06 43.02
N GLY A 1002 9.08 1.81 43.95
CA GLY A 1002 9.53 3.20 43.76
C GLY A 1002 10.87 3.37 43.03
N TYR A 1003 11.46 2.31 42.49
CA TYR A 1003 12.53 2.33 41.48
C TYR A 1003 12.11 1.52 40.24
N GLY A 1004 10.80 1.41 40.01
CA GLY A 1004 10.22 0.59 38.95
C GLY A 1004 10.00 1.33 37.65
N GLU A 1005 10.85 2.31 37.29
CA GLU A 1005 10.65 3.10 36.08
C GLU A 1005 10.77 2.23 34.81
N ALA A 1006 9.98 2.52 33.77
CA ALA A 1006 10.16 1.83 32.48
C ALA A 1006 11.33 2.40 31.67
N VAL A 1007 11.49 3.73 31.64
CA VAL A 1007 12.69 4.40 31.10
C VAL A 1007 13.18 5.48 32.08
N TYR A 1008 14.39 5.31 32.60
CA TYR A 1008 15.08 6.25 33.49
C TYR A 1008 16.15 7.00 32.68
N VAL A 1009 16.11 8.34 32.67
CA VAL A 1009 17.03 9.18 31.87
C VAL A 1009 17.81 10.13 32.76
N GLY A 1010 19.14 9.97 32.78
CA GLY A 1010 20.05 10.70 33.65
C GLY A 1010 20.21 10.06 35.03
N SER A 1011 20.65 10.85 36.01
CA SER A 1011 20.73 10.46 37.42
C SER A 1011 20.21 11.59 38.29
N ALA A 1012 19.55 11.26 39.41
CA ALA A 1012 19.25 12.23 40.45
C ALA A 1012 20.53 12.93 40.97
N GLY A 1013 20.42 14.20 41.35
CA GLY A 1013 21.56 15.07 41.69
C GLY A 1013 22.43 14.57 42.85
N SER A 1014 21.83 13.83 43.79
CA SER A 1014 22.54 13.13 44.87
C SER A 1014 23.52 12.07 44.37
N ASN A 1015 23.27 11.48 43.20
CA ASN A 1015 24.05 10.39 42.62
C ASN A 1015 25.11 10.89 41.61
N TRP A 1016 25.16 12.19 41.27
CA TRP A 1016 26.13 12.75 40.32
C TRP A 1016 27.60 12.58 40.75
N ALA A 1017 27.88 12.48 42.06
CA ALA A 1017 29.23 12.15 42.56
C ALA A 1017 29.70 10.73 42.15
N CYS A 1018 28.78 9.88 41.71
CA CYS A 1018 29.00 8.48 41.36
C CYS A 1018 28.75 8.19 39.87
N HIS A 1019 27.76 8.87 39.29
CA HIS A 1019 27.34 8.70 37.90
C HIS A 1019 27.61 9.93 37.01
N GLY A 1020 28.13 11.04 37.52
CA GLY A 1020 28.60 12.12 36.64
C GLY A 1020 29.83 11.71 35.82
N ASN A 1021 29.95 12.19 34.58
CA ASN A 1021 31.19 12.10 33.81
C ASN A 1021 31.89 13.49 33.73
N THR A 1022 32.53 13.85 32.61
CA THR A 1022 33.29 15.12 32.47
C THR A 1022 32.39 16.34 32.72
N GLY A 1023 32.54 16.96 33.89
CA GLY A 1023 31.69 18.06 34.37
C GLY A 1023 31.00 17.79 35.71
N GLY A 1024 31.00 16.53 36.19
CA GLY A 1024 30.43 16.15 37.49
C GLY A 1024 28.91 16.08 37.53
N VAL A 1025 28.27 15.86 36.36
CA VAL A 1025 26.81 15.84 36.15
C VAL A 1025 26.49 14.67 35.22
N ASP A 1026 25.31 14.05 35.37
CA ASP A 1026 24.80 13.06 34.41
C ASP A 1026 24.07 13.78 33.26
N ARG A 1027 24.80 14.03 32.17
CA ARG A 1027 24.34 14.72 30.95
C ARG A 1027 23.81 13.72 29.92
N SER A 1028 22.82 12.93 30.30
CA SER A 1028 22.13 11.99 29.39
C SER A 1028 21.13 12.73 28.48
N ASP A 1029 21.66 13.75 27.81
CA ASP A 1029 20.96 14.70 26.95
C ASP A 1029 20.50 14.06 25.62
N ARG A 1030 19.49 14.67 24.98
CA ARG A 1030 19.01 14.31 23.62
C ARG A 1030 18.58 12.85 23.48
N VAL A 1031 18.32 12.17 24.61
CA VAL A 1031 17.75 10.82 24.64
C VAL A 1031 16.32 10.88 24.10
N GLN A 1032 15.96 9.93 23.24
CA GLN A 1032 14.67 9.88 22.57
C GLN A 1032 13.90 8.60 22.93
N VAL A 1033 12.68 8.77 23.44
CA VAL A 1033 11.74 7.69 23.76
C VAL A 1033 10.58 7.80 22.77
N LEU A 1034 10.57 6.94 21.75
CA LEU A 1034 9.73 7.08 20.56
C LEU A 1034 8.84 5.85 20.32
N ASP A 1035 7.54 6.04 20.16
CA ASP A 1035 6.64 5.02 19.60
C ASP A 1035 6.63 3.67 20.37
N ASN A 1036 6.89 3.72 21.70
CA ASN A 1036 6.94 2.53 22.57
C ASN A 1036 5.56 2.24 23.21
N ARG A 1037 5.31 0.98 23.59
CA ARG A 1037 4.17 0.59 24.44
C ARG A 1037 4.63 0.30 25.87
N ILE A 1038 4.26 1.15 26.81
CA ILE A 1038 4.71 1.07 28.21
C ILE A 1038 3.51 0.87 29.14
N GLY A 1039 3.62 -0.10 30.05
CA GLY A 1039 2.53 -0.57 30.90
C GLY A 1039 1.71 -1.70 30.25
N PRO A 1040 0.91 -2.46 31.02
CA PRO A 1040 0.62 -2.26 32.44
C PRO A 1040 1.73 -2.76 33.37
N ASN A 1041 1.50 -2.58 34.67
CA ASN A 1041 2.34 -3.03 35.78
C ASN A 1041 3.74 -2.42 35.78
N VAL A 1042 3.85 -1.15 35.37
CA VAL A 1042 5.03 -0.32 35.65
C VAL A 1042 4.74 0.43 36.94
N THR A 1043 5.54 0.23 37.98
CA THR A 1043 5.17 0.63 39.36
C THR A 1043 5.67 2.02 39.75
N ALA A 1044 6.61 2.60 39.01
CA ALA A 1044 6.96 4.01 39.08
C ALA A 1044 6.55 4.71 37.77
N GLU A 1045 7.12 5.86 37.44
CA GLU A 1045 6.85 6.56 36.18
C GLU A 1045 7.19 5.67 34.97
N HIS A 1046 6.43 5.84 33.88
CA HIS A 1046 6.76 5.21 32.61
C HIS A 1046 8.05 5.81 32.02
N ILE A 1047 8.27 7.11 32.21
CA ILE A 1047 9.52 7.78 31.86
C ILE A 1047 9.86 8.82 32.95
N ASP A 1048 10.91 8.61 33.73
CA ASP A 1048 11.43 9.66 34.62
C ASP A 1048 12.69 10.29 34.01
N VAL A 1049 12.56 11.57 33.66
CA VAL A 1049 13.63 12.39 33.09
C VAL A 1049 14.26 13.20 34.20
N LYS A 1050 15.43 12.78 34.70
CA LYS A 1050 16.11 13.40 35.84
C LYS A 1050 16.70 14.77 35.50
N GLU A 1051 16.92 15.54 36.56
CA GLU A 1051 17.60 16.82 36.54
C GLU A 1051 18.98 16.77 35.88
N GLY A 1052 19.45 17.92 35.39
CA GLY A 1052 20.73 18.01 34.68
C GLY A 1052 20.71 17.50 33.23
N THR A 1053 19.69 16.74 32.80
CA THR A 1053 19.50 16.34 31.40
C THR A 1053 18.83 17.44 30.57
N ALA A 1054 19.09 17.48 29.25
CA ALA A 1054 18.51 18.45 28.34
C ALA A 1054 18.12 17.90 26.94
N ASP A 1055 17.22 18.61 26.26
CA ASP A 1055 16.94 18.54 24.82
C ASP A 1055 16.48 17.15 24.29
N GLY A 1056 15.90 16.31 25.14
CA GLY A 1056 15.36 15.00 24.76
C GLY A 1056 13.97 15.04 24.14
N VAL A 1057 13.49 13.89 23.68
CA VAL A 1057 12.20 13.76 22.97
C VAL A 1057 11.41 12.58 23.51
N ILE A 1058 10.14 12.79 23.82
CA ILE A 1058 9.18 11.75 24.20
C ILE A 1058 8.01 11.85 23.21
N ARG A 1059 7.96 10.96 22.20
CA ARG A 1059 6.99 11.05 21.11
C ARG A 1059 6.24 9.74 20.85
N GLY A 1060 4.95 9.81 20.58
CA GLY A 1060 4.17 8.70 20.02
C GLY A 1060 4.00 7.47 20.94
N ASN A 1061 4.48 7.52 22.17
CA ASN A 1061 4.40 6.40 23.10
C ASN A 1061 2.96 6.16 23.55
N THR A 1062 2.62 4.90 23.83
CA THR A 1062 1.35 4.49 24.46
C THR A 1062 1.62 4.12 25.92
N PHE A 1063 0.90 4.77 26.84
CA PHE A 1063 1.00 4.56 28.29
C PHE A 1063 -0.25 3.89 28.86
N ASP A 1064 -0.06 2.76 29.55
CA ASP A 1064 -1.09 2.02 30.29
C ASP A 1064 -0.74 2.08 31.79
N GLY A 1065 -1.24 3.12 32.48
CA GLY A 1065 -0.84 3.46 33.86
C GLY A 1065 -1.35 2.51 34.95
N THR A 1066 -1.97 1.38 34.56
CA THR A 1066 -2.42 0.35 35.49
C THR A 1066 -1.22 -0.21 36.26
N GLY A 1067 -1.24 -0.11 37.60
CA GLY A 1067 -0.18 -0.64 38.48
C GLY A 1067 0.87 0.37 38.99
N ILE A 1068 0.81 1.65 38.59
CA ILE A 1068 1.65 2.72 39.19
C ILE A 1068 1.39 2.78 40.71
N SER A 1069 2.45 2.89 41.52
CA SER A 1069 2.38 2.56 42.96
C SER A 1069 2.32 3.76 43.91
N GLY A 1070 2.65 4.98 43.46
CA GLY A 1070 2.77 6.16 44.34
C GLY A 1070 3.99 6.16 45.27
N GLN A 1071 4.84 5.12 45.24
CA GLN A 1071 6.07 5.10 46.02
C GLN A 1071 7.10 6.07 45.44
N ASN A 1072 7.92 6.69 46.29
CA ASN A 1072 8.89 7.72 45.91
C ASN A 1072 8.30 8.91 45.11
N SER A 1073 6.99 9.20 45.29
CA SER A 1073 6.21 10.19 44.52
C SER A 1073 5.96 9.84 43.05
N ALA A 1074 6.14 8.57 42.66
CA ALA A 1074 5.84 8.11 41.31
C ALA A 1074 4.32 7.91 41.12
N ASP A 1075 3.64 8.97 40.66
CA ASP A 1075 2.18 9.02 40.46
C ASP A 1075 1.75 9.61 39.09
N SER A 1076 2.65 9.62 38.10
CA SER A 1076 2.34 10.03 36.71
C SER A 1076 2.96 9.08 35.67
N TRP A 1077 2.61 9.24 34.39
CA TRP A 1077 3.33 8.50 33.32
C TRP A 1077 4.72 9.08 33.09
N VAL A 1078 4.89 10.40 33.19
CA VAL A 1078 6.16 11.08 32.89
C VAL A 1078 6.38 12.24 33.83
N ASP A 1079 7.47 12.23 34.62
CA ASP A 1079 7.94 13.44 35.29
C ASP A 1079 9.16 14.03 34.57
N ALA A 1080 9.03 15.28 34.15
CA ALA A 1080 10.06 16.01 33.43
C ALA A 1080 10.84 16.94 34.39
N LYS A 1081 11.88 16.40 35.03
CA LYS A 1081 12.90 17.15 35.79
C LYS A 1081 14.02 17.71 34.87
N GLY A 1082 14.13 17.18 33.64
CA GLY A 1082 15.02 17.69 32.59
C GLY A 1082 14.59 19.04 31.98
N THR A 1083 15.42 19.57 31.08
CA THR A 1083 15.25 20.89 30.42
C THR A 1083 15.00 20.77 28.91
N GLY A 1084 14.10 21.56 28.33
CA GLY A 1084 13.97 21.65 26.86
C GLY A 1084 13.39 20.42 26.15
N TYR A 1085 12.75 19.49 26.88
CA TYR A 1085 12.20 18.26 26.32
C TYR A 1085 10.94 18.51 25.48
N LEU A 1086 10.87 17.87 24.31
CA LEU A 1086 9.68 17.86 23.45
C LEU A 1086 8.86 16.60 23.71
N ILE A 1087 7.65 16.76 24.26
CA ILE A 1087 6.75 15.69 24.69
C ILE A 1087 5.49 15.77 23.82
N GLU A 1088 5.41 14.98 22.74
CA GLU A 1088 4.34 15.15 21.73
C GLU A 1088 3.68 13.87 21.22
N ASN A 1089 2.39 13.97 20.87
CA ASN A 1089 1.61 12.91 20.22
C ASN A 1089 1.57 11.56 21.00
N ASN A 1090 1.92 11.56 22.29
CA ASN A 1090 1.82 10.37 23.14
C ASN A 1090 0.35 10.15 23.55
N THR A 1091 -0.05 8.89 23.72
CA THR A 1091 -1.40 8.52 24.20
C THR A 1091 -1.27 7.82 25.55
N GLY A 1092 -1.98 8.28 26.57
CA GLY A 1092 -2.00 7.64 27.89
C GLY A 1092 -3.40 7.34 28.38
N MET A 1093 -3.56 6.22 29.07
CA MET A 1093 -4.73 5.92 29.89
C MET A 1093 -4.34 5.47 31.29
N PHE A 1094 -5.18 5.75 32.28
CA PHE A 1094 -5.08 5.17 33.62
C PHE A 1094 -6.35 4.37 33.94
N ALA A 1095 -6.16 3.17 34.48
CA ALA A 1095 -7.23 2.36 35.05
C ALA A 1095 -6.78 1.83 36.42
N PRO A 1096 -7.65 1.80 37.45
CA PRO A 1096 -7.35 1.12 38.71
C PRO A 1096 -7.07 -0.38 38.50
N PRO A 1097 -6.16 -1.00 39.26
CA PRO A 1097 -5.51 -0.47 40.47
C PRO A 1097 -4.27 0.40 40.18
N GLY A 1098 -4.02 1.35 41.08
CA GLY A 1098 -2.82 2.18 41.10
C GLY A 1098 -3.01 3.47 41.92
N THR A 1099 -1.93 4.21 42.11
CA THR A 1099 -1.93 5.60 42.60
C THR A 1099 -1.51 6.51 41.46
N PHE A 1100 -2.30 7.53 41.17
CA PHE A 1100 -2.12 8.38 40.00
C PHE A 1100 -2.64 9.79 40.27
N ALA A 1101 -1.80 10.81 40.06
CA ALA A 1101 -2.09 12.20 40.35
C ALA A 1101 -2.26 13.04 39.08
N ASN A 1102 -1.41 12.88 38.06
CA ASN A 1102 -1.45 13.63 36.80
C ASN A 1102 -0.90 12.78 35.64
N GLY A 1103 -1.19 13.16 34.39
CA GLY A 1103 -0.67 12.44 33.21
C GLY A 1103 0.84 12.63 33.00
N TYR A 1104 1.26 13.88 32.98
CA TYR A 1104 2.63 14.36 32.84
C TYR A 1104 2.89 15.40 33.94
N GLU A 1105 4.05 15.33 34.58
CA GLU A 1105 4.50 16.21 35.66
C GLU A 1105 5.76 17.00 35.23
N THR A 1106 6.14 17.95 36.07
CA THR A 1106 7.44 18.62 36.02
C THR A 1106 7.93 18.83 37.44
N HIS A 1107 9.23 18.69 37.68
CA HIS A 1107 9.82 19.08 38.95
C HIS A 1107 11.09 19.89 38.75
N ASN A 1108 11.29 20.90 39.61
CA ASN A 1108 12.41 21.82 39.51
C ASN A 1108 13.35 21.68 40.74
N PRO A 1109 14.08 20.55 40.88
CA PRO A 1109 15.00 20.33 41.99
C PRO A 1109 16.20 21.27 41.92
N SER A 1110 16.65 21.74 43.08
CA SER A 1110 17.86 22.55 43.22
C SER A 1110 19.11 21.68 43.09
N THR A 1111 20.07 22.10 42.25
CA THR A 1111 21.26 21.30 41.88
C THR A 1111 22.55 22.12 42.00
N THR A 1112 23.68 21.43 42.10
CA THR A 1112 25.02 22.02 42.07
C THR A 1112 25.89 21.23 41.08
N PRO A 1113 26.33 21.83 39.94
CA PRO A 1113 25.99 23.16 39.44
C PRO A 1113 24.48 23.33 39.19
N SER A 1114 24.03 24.59 39.17
CA SER A 1114 22.61 24.93 39.03
C SER A 1114 22.17 24.96 37.57
N PHE A 1115 21.02 24.37 37.29
CA PHE A 1115 20.38 24.31 35.97
C PHE A 1115 18.90 24.70 36.05
N PRO A 1116 18.28 25.14 34.93
CA PRO A 1116 16.84 25.38 34.84
C PRO A 1116 16.04 24.06 34.73
N ASN A 1117 16.24 23.15 35.70
CA ASN A 1117 15.59 21.84 35.76
C ASN A 1117 14.06 21.97 35.71
N GLY A 1118 13.40 21.15 34.90
CA GLY A 1118 11.95 21.15 34.72
C GLY A 1118 11.39 22.35 33.97
N CYS A 1119 12.20 23.03 33.15
CA CYS A 1119 11.84 24.24 32.41
C CYS A 1119 12.11 24.12 30.89
N GLY A 1120 11.49 24.98 30.09
CA GLY A 1120 11.60 25.00 28.63
C GLY A 1120 10.97 23.80 27.92
N ASN A 1121 10.28 22.92 28.65
CA ASN A 1121 9.67 21.70 28.13
C ASN A 1121 8.38 22.04 27.36
N VAL A 1122 8.08 21.28 26.29
CA VAL A 1122 6.98 21.57 25.35
C VAL A 1122 6.06 20.36 25.18
N TRP A 1123 4.76 20.56 25.41
CA TRP A 1123 3.73 19.54 25.20
C TRP A 1123 2.78 19.91 24.06
N ARG A 1124 2.61 19.04 23.05
CA ARG A 1124 1.62 19.21 21.97
C ARG A 1124 1.06 17.89 21.46
N GLY A 1125 -0.21 17.84 21.06
CA GLY A 1125 -0.83 16.67 20.42
C GLY A 1125 -1.02 15.43 21.31
N ASN A 1126 -0.65 15.46 22.59
CA ASN A 1126 -0.81 14.31 23.49
C ASN A 1126 -2.30 14.06 23.81
N THR A 1127 -2.70 12.80 23.96
CA THR A 1127 -4.07 12.38 24.29
C THR A 1127 -4.07 11.63 25.61
N SER A 1128 -4.88 12.06 26.59
CA SER A 1128 -4.77 11.56 27.98
C SER A 1128 -6.13 11.20 28.58
N ASP A 1129 -6.33 9.94 28.98
CA ASP A 1129 -7.46 9.54 29.83
C ASP A 1129 -6.99 9.31 31.27
N LEU A 1130 -7.46 10.13 32.21
CA LEU A 1130 -6.97 10.09 33.60
C LEU A 1130 -7.81 9.19 34.53
N GLY A 1131 -8.68 8.34 33.97
CA GLY A 1131 -9.40 7.29 34.70
C GLY A 1131 -10.38 7.78 35.78
N GLY A 1132 -10.69 9.08 35.82
CA GLY A 1132 -11.53 9.70 36.84
C GLY A 1132 -10.80 10.06 38.13
N VAL A 1133 -9.46 9.91 38.19
CA VAL A 1133 -8.66 10.15 39.40
C VAL A 1133 -7.57 11.20 39.23
N GLY A 1134 -6.91 11.28 38.07
CA GLY A 1134 -5.86 12.27 37.84
C GLY A 1134 -6.42 13.69 37.72
N ALA A 1135 -5.73 14.67 38.31
CA ALA A 1135 -6.14 16.07 38.35
C ALA A 1135 -5.96 16.76 36.99
N TYR A 1136 -4.73 16.81 36.49
CA TYR A 1136 -4.38 17.44 35.22
C TYR A 1136 -3.74 16.44 34.25
N ALA A 1137 -3.96 16.63 32.94
CA ALA A 1137 -3.15 15.91 31.97
C ALA A 1137 -1.69 16.34 32.08
N ILE A 1138 -1.41 17.65 32.11
CA ILE A 1138 -0.05 18.19 32.17
C ILE A 1138 0.07 19.16 33.36
N LYS A 1139 0.89 18.78 34.34
CA LYS A 1139 1.08 19.50 35.61
C LYS A 1139 2.40 20.28 35.63
N ILE A 1140 2.30 21.60 35.49
CA ILE A 1140 3.45 22.50 35.67
C ILE A 1140 3.53 22.90 37.14
N THR A 1141 4.57 22.44 37.87
CA THR A 1141 4.66 22.66 39.32
C THR A 1141 5.21 24.02 39.70
N SER A 1142 6.08 24.64 38.88
CA SER A 1142 6.51 26.03 39.05
C SER A 1142 6.65 26.79 37.74
N THR A 1143 5.85 27.83 37.56
CA THR A 1143 6.03 28.81 36.47
C THR A 1143 7.09 29.87 36.81
N SER A 1144 7.23 30.25 38.09
CA SER A 1144 8.15 31.30 38.53
C SER A 1144 9.62 30.88 38.45
N LYS A 1145 9.96 29.62 38.76
CA LYS A 1145 11.31 29.08 38.52
C LYS A 1145 11.68 29.06 37.03
N CYS A 1146 10.70 28.87 36.16
CA CYS A 1146 10.88 28.78 34.71
C CYS A 1146 10.65 30.10 33.97
N ALA A 1147 10.63 31.26 34.65
CA ALA A 1147 10.31 32.54 34.01
C ALA A 1147 11.25 32.94 32.85
N ALA A 1148 12.49 32.45 32.84
CA ALA A 1148 13.46 32.68 31.75
C ALA A 1148 13.35 31.68 30.59
N ALA A 1149 12.69 30.54 30.79
CA ALA A 1149 12.43 29.50 29.80
C ALA A 1149 11.11 28.78 30.14
N PRO A 1150 9.95 29.38 29.83
CA PRO A 1150 8.66 28.85 30.26
C PRO A 1150 8.36 27.47 29.66
N ASN A 1151 7.67 26.64 30.43
CA ASN A 1151 7.07 25.41 29.91
C ASN A 1151 5.86 25.77 29.04
N VAL A 1152 5.73 25.13 27.88
CA VAL A 1152 4.71 25.45 26.86
C VAL A 1152 3.75 24.27 26.70
N VAL A 1153 2.46 24.50 26.91
CA VAL A 1153 1.40 23.51 26.67
C VAL A 1153 0.51 24.02 25.54
N HIS A 1154 0.45 23.31 24.41
CA HIS A 1154 -0.41 23.67 23.29
C HIS A 1154 -1.88 23.23 23.48
N ALA A 1155 -2.80 23.92 22.83
CA ALA A 1155 -4.24 23.63 22.86
C ALA A 1155 -4.59 22.31 22.14
N GLY A 1156 -3.72 21.84 21.24
CA GLY A 1156 -3.85 20.54 20.57
C GLY A 1156 -3.62 19.31 21.47
N ASN A 1157 -3.30 19.46 22.75
CA ASN A 1157 -3.34 18.33 23.70
C ASN A 1157 -4.80 18.07 24.14
N THR A 1158 -5.22 16.80 24.23
CA THR A 1158 -6.58 16.42 24.64
C THR A 1158 -6.59 15.67 25.96
N VAL A 1159 -7.72 15.77 26.68
CA VAL A 1159 -7.91 15.08 27.96
C VAL A 1159 -9.34 14.58 28.15
N THR A 1160 -9.49 13.38 28.69
CA THR A 1160 -10.74 12.78 29.19
C THR A 1160 -10.58 12.37 30.65
N ASN A 1161 -11.71 12.32 31.37
CA ASN A 1161 -11.82 11.83 32.75
C ASN A 1161 -10.83 12.45 33.76
N ALA A 1162 -10.44 13.72 33.57
CA ALA A 1162 -9.64 14.49 34.51
C ALA A 1162 -10.50 15.14 35.60
N VAL A 1163 -9.98 15.21 36.83
CA VAL A 1163 -10.64 15.84 37.99
C VAL A 1163 -10.52 17.36 37.97
N SER A 1164 -9.53 17.94 37.28
CA SER A 1164 -9.36 19.39 37.11
C SER A 1164 -9.31 19.86 35.65
N GLY A 1165 -8.58 19.17 34.76
CA GLY A 1165 -8.60 19.49 33.32
C GLY A 1165 -7.30 19.23 32.57
N LEU A 1166 -7.02 20.02 31.52
CA LEU A 1166 -5.87 19.79 30.65
C LEU A 1166 -4.54 20.17 31.32
N THR A 1167 -4.43 21.40 31.82
CA THR A 1167 -3.23 21.89 32.51
C THR A 1167 -3.56 23.04 33.46
N ASN A 1168 -2.63 23.40 34.34
CA ASN A 1168 -2.75 24.47 35.33
C ASN A 1168 -2.03 25.77 34.91
N VAL A 1169 -1.71 25.93 33.62
CA VAL A 1169 -1.13 27.14 33.01
C VAL A 1169 -1.94 27.56 31.77
N PRO A 1170 -1.80 28.80 31.26
CA PRO A 1170 -2.41 29.17 29.99
C PRO A 1170 -1.89 28.28 28.85
N VAL A 1171 -2.80 27.81 27.99
CA VAL A 1171 -2.41 27.08 26.78
C VAL A 1171 -1.99 28.05 25.67
N THR A 1172 -0.99 27.65 24.89
CA THR A 1172 -0.65 28.26 23.60
C THR A 1172 -1.56 27.66 22.53
N PRO A 1173 -2.00 28.40 21.49
CA PRO A 1173 -2.69 27.81 20.35
C PRO A 1173 -1.94 26.60 19.76
#